data_AF-A0A3S4VLR3-F1
#
_entry.id   AF-A0A3S4VLR3-F1
#
_cell.length_a   1.000
_cell.length_b   1.000
_cell.length_c   1.000
_cell.angle_alpha   90.00
_cell.angle_beta   90.00
_cell.angle_gamma   90.00
#
_symmetry.space_group_name_H-M   'P 1'
#
loop_
_entity.id
_entity.type
_entity.pdbx_description
1 polymer ?
#
loop_
_entity_poly.entity_id
_entity_poly.type
_entity_poly.pdbx_seq_one_letter_code
_entity_poly.pdbx_strand_id
1 'polypeptide(L)'
;MAGVIAVGAVPFLPVFASVVGCLAVGYGALIGALTAIVCSRLRLSVLPSMAALALVHVLVAPWLLTDVGSGLTAVKTVLASTVTVWRDALTVPMPLSSFSGMTVLPWLTGLVVSALATRLILAGREVLAGLSLVLLPVVGIGWGGQEAVRPTALGVLFVTGILALWTCGSLRQRRSRVIEALDLSSYSTTSGTTSARSTGDLGRAALRGAVIAAVLLLVTSLAAMAFTPSAPASRTVVRDLFQPPLDLTEYASPLSLVRTLETDKAHTRLMKPTNLPSGGRIRIAAMDSYDGLSAHIGQNDNGQSRFERIGDKTQLTTSRLDGHKQTSSLTIEDYSFPWVPTMPETIRIESSGPRQSALREGMYYDKFSSTGIATSGLAEGDVLTERVAPYTPPSEATLNKASLAQTALGPVEQVPSSVASLAKEIVGAESNPISQIRALQQRLRTSYYSDGTQSPSQPGHGAARIAQMVEADSLIGDDEQYSVLMMLMCRSLNIPARVVMGFDPATDGDAKTVTGEDVKAWVEIPFEGLGWVSFDVTPDRDQVPQQQTTQKVSNPEPNVLQPPLPNEDPAQLPPNYEDPQRDDPEDDDKGGLPTAVIVVGGSILAVAAIVGSVLGWKAWRRSRRRGRTGVGKALGAWEEILDRARDLGRVPGWGATRREAAAQLAPHFPQVDLPRFAGAVDTQVFSSGEPASYALGELWDSSDAIVRSMGAERSRLGRAMARLSPRSLVHPAGRRSRRPRRLRS
;
A
#
# COMPACT_ATOMS: atom_id res chain seq x y z
N MET A 1 -15.79 13.88 -17.73
CA MET A 1 -15.75 12.52 -17.16
C MET A 1 -14.55 11.74 -17.68
N ALA A 2 -14.45 11.44 -18.98
CA ALA A 2 -13.31 10.69 -19.54
C ALA A 2 -11.93 11.30 -19.17
N GLY A 3 -11.76 12.61 -19.28
CA GLY A 3 -10.51 13.28 -18.84
C GLY A 3 -10.23 13.15 -17.34
N VAL A 4 -11.27 13.17 -16.49
CA VAL A 4 -11.12 12.97 -15.03
C VAL A 4 -10.67 11.53 -14.73
N ILE A 5 -11.23 10.55 -15.44
CA ILE A 5 -10.84 9.14 -15.32
C ILE A 5 -9.39 8.94 -15.77
N ALA A 6 -8.98 9.56 -16.88
CA ALA A 6 -7.60 9.47 -17.38
C ALA A 6 -6.59 10.02 -16.37
N VAL A 7 -6.86 11.20 -15.79
CA VAL A 7 -6.02 11.77 -14.73
C VAL A 7 -6.05 10.90 -13.47
N GLY A 8 -7.24 10.41 -13.08
CA GLY A 8 -7.42 9.54 -11.93
C GLY A 8 -6.76 8.17 -12.07
N ALA A 9 -6.46 7.72 -13.30
CA ALA A 9 -5.79 6.46 -13.58
C ALA A 9 -4.26 6.53 -13.41
N VAL A 10 -3.66 7.72 -13.54
CA VAL A 10 -2.19 7.91 -13.47
C VAL A 10 -1.55 7.38 -12.17
N PRO A 11 -2.19 7.48 -10.98
CA PRO A 11 -1.68 6.86 -9.76
C PRO A 11 -1.41 5.35 -9.85
N PHE A 12 -1.97 4.61 -10.82
CA PHE A 12 -1.68 3.19 -11.04
C PHE A 12 -0.36 2.93 -11.78
N LEU A 13 0.25 3.96 -12.38
CA LEU A 13 1.49 3.82 -13.16
C LEU A 13 2.70 3.35 -12.33
N PRO A 14 3.03 3.93 -11.16
CA PRO A 14 4.13 3.43 -10.32
C PRO A 14 3.83 2.02 -9.77
N VAL A 15 2.56 1.69 -9.54
CA VAL A 15 2.14 0.40 -8.96
C VAL A 15 2.46 -0.79 -9.88
N PHE A 16 2.32 -0.58 -11.19
CA PHE A 16 2.55 -1.62 -12.20
C PHE A 16 3.88 -1.45 -12.96
N ALA A 17 4.67 -0.42 -12.64
CA ALA A 17 5.86 0.02 -13.39
C ALA A 17 5.66 0.07 -14.91
N SER A 18 4.41 0.26 -15.36
CA SER A 18 3.99 0.16 -16.75
C SER A 18 2.61 0.78 -16.94
N VAL A 19 2.23 1.06 -18.19
CA VAL A 19 0.91 1.64 -18.53
C VAL A 19 -0.22 0.61 -18.38
N VAL A 20 0.10 -0.67 -18.13
CA VAL A 20 -0.88 -1.77 -18.06
C VAL A 20 -1.98 -1.48 -17.02
N GLY A 21 -1.60 -0.97 -15.84
CA GLY A 21 -2.57 -0.58 -14.81
C GLY A 21 -3.52 0.54 -15.28
N CYS A 22 -2.99 1.57 -15.95
CA CYS A 22 -3.79 2.67 -16.50
C CYS A 22 -4.72 2.20 -17.63
N LEU A 23 -4.24 1.29 -18.50
CA LEU A 23 -5.05 0.69 -19.56
C LEU A 23 -6.19 -0.14 -18.99
N ALA A 24 -5.92 -0.95 -17.95
CA ALA A 24 -6.95 -1.73 -17.26
C ALA A 24 -8.06 -0.83 -16.68
N VAL A 25 -7.71 0.30 -16.04
CA VAL A 25 -8.70 1.32 -15.62
C VAL A 25 -9.48 1.85 -16.83
N GLY A 26 -8.80 2.21 -17.90
CA GLY A 26 -9.42 2.78 -19.10
C GLY A 26 -10.41 1.82 -19.76
N TYR A 27 -10.03 0.56 -19.93
CA TYR A 27 -10.91 -0.50 -20.44
C TYR A 27 -12.11 -0.71 -19.52
N GLY A 28 -11.89 -0.81 -18.21
CA GLY A 28 -12.95 -0.95 -17.22
C GLY A 28 -13.92 0.22 -17.29
N ALA A 29 -13.40 1.44 -17.36
CA ALA A 29 -14.19 2.65 -17.41
C ALA A 29 -15.06 2.76 -18.66
N LEU A 30 -14.52 2.40 -19.84
CA LEU A 30 -15.27 2.40 -21.09
C LEU A 30 -16.44 1.41 -21.02
N ILE A 31 -16.13 0.17 -20.62
CA ILE A 31 -17.11 -0.91 -20.54
C ILE A 31 -18.18 -0.60 -19.48
N GLY A 32 -17.79 -0.13 -18.30
CA GLY A 32 -18.71 0.28 -17.24
C GLY A 32 -19.66 1.40 -17.67
N ALA A 33 -19.17 2.41 -18.41
CA ALA A 33 -20.01 3.47 -18.95
C ALA A 33 -21.02 2.95 -19.99
N LEU A 34 -20.58 2.09 -20.92
CA LEU A 34 -21.44 1.49 -21.93
C LEU A 34 -22.55 0.64 -21.28
N THR A 35 -22.20 -0.23 -20.34
CA THR A 35 -23.17 -1.03 -19.60
C THR A 35 -24.18 -0.15 -18.85
N ALA A 36 -23.72 0.91 -18.20
CA ALA A 36 -24.60 1.85 -17.49
C ALA A 36 -25.57 2.59 -18.44
N ILE A 37 -25.11 3.02 -19.62
CA ILE A 37 -25.95 3.64 -20.66
C ILE A 37 -27.01 2.66 -21.14
N VAL A 38 -26.62 1.43 -21.50
CA VAL A 38 -27.54 0.38 -21.95
C VAL A 38 -28.59 0.08 -20.88
N CYS A 39 -28.17 -0.12 -19.63
CA CYS A 39 -29.09 -0.38 -18.53
C CYS A 39 -30.03 0.81 -18.27
N SER A 40 -29.56 2.04 -18.45
CA SER A 40 -30.40 3.24 -18.35
C SER A 40 -31.41 3.35 -19.49
N ARG A 41 -31.04 2.98 -20.71
CA ARG A 41 -31.94 2.95 -21.88
C ARG A 41 -33.02 1.89 -21.72
N LEU A 42 -32.67 0.73 -21.19
CA LEU A 42 -33.58 -0.36 -20.86
C LEU A 42 -34.37 -0.14 -19.57
N ARG A 43 -34.20 1.01 -18.89
CA ARG A 43 -34.86 1.37 -17.63
C ARG A 43 -34.72 0.30 -16.53
N LEU A 44 -33.59 -0.41 -16.53
CA LEU A 44 -33.29 -1.44 -15.55
C LEU A 44 -33.10 -0.81 -14.17
N SER A 45 -33.65 -1.46 -13.14
CA SER A 45 -33.42 -1.09 -11.75
C SER A 45 -31.98 -1.41 -11.30
N VAL A 46 -31.63 -1.11 -10.06
CA VAL A 46 -30.25 -1.26 -9.56
C VAL A 46 -29.76 -2.70 -9.66
N LEU A 47 -30.56 -3.67 -9.19
CA LEU A 47 -30.21 -5.09 -9.17
C LEU A 47 -29.86 -5.68 -10.56
N PRO A 48 -30.72 -5.58 -11.59
CA PRO A 48 -30.39 -6.10 -12.92
C PRO A 48 -29.19 -5.39 -13.56
N SER A 49 -28.87 -4.16 -13.15
CA SER A 49 -27.68 -3.46 -13.66
C SER A 49 -26.40 -3.90 -12.98
N MET A 50 -26.47 -4.24 -11.69
CA MET A 50 -25.37 -4.91 -10.99
C MET A 50 -25.11 -6.29 -11.60
N ALA A 51 -26.17 -7.06 -11.88
CA ALA A 51 -26.06 -8.34 -12.57
C ALA A 51 -25.43 -8.19 -13.97
N ALA A 52 -25.83 -7.16 -14.73
CA ALA A 52 -25.23 -6.86 -16.02
C ALA A 52 -23.73 -6.51 -15.92
N LEU A 53 -23.34 -5.70 -14.92
CA LEU A 53 -21.92 -5.38 -14.68
C LEU A 53 -21.11 -6.61 -14.28
N ALA A 54 -21.66 -7.48 -13.42
CA ALA A 54 -21.02 -8.73 -13.03
C ALA A 54 -20.85 -9.68 -14.23
N LEU A 55 -21.88 -9.82 -15.06
CA LEU A 55 -21.83 -10.62 -16.29
C LEU A 55 -20.75 -10.10 -17.24
N VAL A 56 -20.72 -8.77 -17.46
CA VAL A 56 -19.72 -8.13 -18.30
C VAL A 56 -18.30 -8.28 -17.73
N HIS A 57 -18.13 -8.20 -16.41
CA HIS A 57 -16.84 -8.46 -15.78
C HIS A 57 -16.32 -9.87 -16.08
N VAL A 58 -17.15 -10.89 -15.92
CA VAL A 58 -16.76 -12.30 -16.14
C VAL A 58 -16.51 -12.59 -17.63
N LEU A 59 -17.30 -11.99 -18.53
CA LEU A 59 -17.18 -12.26 -19.97
C LEU A 59 -16.06 -11.46 -20.65
N VAL A 60 -15.84 -10.22 -20.24
CA VAL A 60 -14.96 -9.27 -20.97
C VAL A 60 -13.57 -9.18 -20.35
N ALA A 61 -13.43 -9.27 -19.03
CA ALA A 61 -12.12 -9.16 -18.38
C ALA A 61 -11.11 -10.22 -18.86
N PRO A 62 -11.46 -11.52 -19.05
CA PRO A 62 -10.53 -12.53 -19.55
C PRO A 62 -9.94 -12.23 -20.95
N TRP A 63 -10.59 -11.38 -21.75
CA TRP A 63 -10.15 -11.02 -23.09
C TRP A 63 -9.29 -9.76 -23.14
N LEU A 64 -9.46 -8.86 -22.18
CA LEU A 64 -8.78 -7.56 -22.15
C LEU A 64 -7.55 -7.54 -21.23
N LEU A 65 -7.54 -8.38 -20.18
CA LEU A 65 -6.49 -8.38 -19.17
C LEU A 65 -5.41 -9.39 -19.54
N THR A 66 -4.17 -8.93 -19.64
CA THR A 66 -3.04 -9.70 -20.19
C THR A 66 -2.36 -10.63 -19.17
N ASP A 67 -2.57 -10.40 -17.87
CA ASP A 67 -1.95 -11.11 -16.74
C ASP A 67 -2.80 -12.28 -16.22
N VAL A 68 -3.93 -12.58 -16.87
CA VAL A 68 -4.93 -13.52 -16.35
C VAL A 68 -4.86 -14.90 -17.04
N GLY A 69 -4.08 -15.02 -18.12
CA GLY A 69 -3.94 -16.25 -18.91
C GLY A 69 -4.91 -16.29 -20.10
N SER A 70 -5.30 -17.47 -20.56
CA SER A 70 -6.19 -17.65 -21.72
C SER A 70 -7.26 -18.74 -21.49
N GLY A 71 -8.38 -18.67 -22.21
CA GLY A 71 -9.44 -19.68 -22.13
C GLY A 71 -10.08 -19.81 -20.74
N LEU A 72 -10.30 -21.06 -20.29
CA LEU A 72 -10.95 -21.36 -19.00
C LEU A 72 -10.11 -20.96 -17.79
N THR A 73 -8.78 -20.97 -17.89
CA THR A 73 -7.91 -20.54 -16.79
C THR A 73 -8.08 -19.05 -16.55
N ALA A 74 -8.23 -18.25 -17.61
CA ALA A 74 -8.48 -16.82 -17.48
C ALA A 74 -9.79 -16.52 -16.73
N VAL A 75 -10.88 -17.22 -17.04
CA VAL A 75 -12.16 -17.05 -16.32
C VAL A 75 -12.00 -17.38 -14.83
N LYS A 76 -11.31 -18.48 -14.50
CA LYS A 76 -11.05 -18.87 -13.11
C LYS A 76 -10.19 -17.83 -12.39
N THR A 77 -9.13 -17.35 -13.02
CA THR A 77 -8.24 -16.34 -12.44
C THR A 77 -8.97 -15.01 -12.26
N VAL A 78 -9.82 -14.56 -13.20
CA VAL A 78 -10.68 -13.38 -13.00
C VAL A 78 -11.54 -13.55 -11.76
N LEU A 79 -12.30 -14.64 -11.67
CA LEU A 79 -13.23 -14.90 -10.56
C LEU A 79 -12.51 -14.99 -9.21
N ALA A 80 -11.38 -15.68 -9.16
CA ALA A 80 -10.55 -15.78 -7.96
C ALA A 80 -10.03 -14.39 -7.56
N SER A 81 -9.45 -13.66 -8.52
CA SER A 81 -8.89 -12.32 -8.30
C SER A 81 -9.97 -11.31 -7.90
N THR A 82 -11.22 -11.42 -8.37
CA THR A 82 -12.32 -10.55 -7.90
C THR A 82 -12.44 -10.56 -6.38
N VAL A 83 -12.14 -11.69 -5.73
CA VAL A 83 -12.25 -11.89 -4.28
C VAL A 83 -10.92 -11.65 -3.57
N THR A 84 -9.78 -11.99 -4.17
CA THR A 84 -8.48 -11.94 -3.47
C THR A 84 -7.65 -10.71 -3.80
N VAL A 85 -7.85 -10.06 -4.95
CA VAL A 85 -6.94 -9.02 -5.45
C VAL A 85 -6.81 -7.83 -4.52
N TRP A 86 -7.86 -7.45 -3.77
CA TRP A 86 -7.77 -6.33 -2.84
C TRP A 86 -6.81 -6.60 -1.68
N ARG A 87 -6.68 -7.87 -1.25
CA ARG A 87 -5.72 -8.33 -0.24
C ARG A 87 -4.36 -8.57 -0.88
N ASP A 88 -4.32 -9.36 -1.95
CA ASP A 88 -3.07 -9.78 -2.58
C ASP A 88 -2.30 -8.57 -3.13
N ALA A 89 -3.00 -7.59 -3.70
CA ALA A 89 -2.40 -6.32 -4.14
C ALA A 89 -1.97 -5.40 -2.99
N LEU A 90 -2.19 -5.75 -1.71
CA LEU A 90 -1.56 -5.09 -0.55
C LEU A 90 -0.39 -5.90 0.01
N THR A 91 -0.38 -7.23 -0.18
CA THR A 91 0.62 -8.12 0.44
C THR A 91 1.72 -8.58 -0.51
N VAL A 92 1.59 -8.29 -1.81
CA VAL A 92 2.58 -8.68 -2.83
C VAL A 92 3.53 -7.50 -3.09
N PRO A 93 4.83 -7.70 -3.38
CA PRO A 93 5.73 -6.59 -3.73
C PRO A 93 5.35 -5.89 -5.05
N MET A 94 5.85 -4.67 -5.22
CA MET A 94 5.77 -3.95 -6.49
C MET A 94 6.94 -4.33 -7.41
N PRO A 95 6.77 -4.27 -8.74
CA PRO A 95 5.57 -3.88 -9.47
C PRO A 95 4.56 -5.05 -9.59
N LEU A 96 3.28 -4.73 -9.41
CA LEU A 96 2.18 -5.71 -9.47
C LEU A 96 2.02 -6.37 -10.85
N SER A 97 2.60 -5.79 -11.91
CA SER A 97 2.63 -6.39 -13.25
C SER A 97 3.43 -7.70 -13.32
N SER A 98 4.22 -8.01 -12.30
CA SER A 98 4.96 -9.26 -12.21
C SER A 98 4.10 -10.45 -11.79
N PHE A 99 2.90 -10.20 -11.26
CA PHE A 99 2.02 -11.21 -10.67
C PHE A 99 0.73 -11.36 -11.49
N SER A 100 0.18 -12.57 -11.53
CA SER A 100 -1.05 -12.85 -12.28
C SER A 100 -2.29 -12.31 -11.57
N GLY A 101 -3.27 -11.87 -12.35
CA GLY A 101 -4.57 -11.39 -11.84
C GLY A 101 -4.57 -10.02 -11.16
N MET A 102 -3.42 -9.35 -11.03
CA MET A 102 -3.34 -8.05 -10.35
C MET A 102 -4.01 -6.91 -11.11
N THR A 103 -4.11 -6.98 -12.45
CA THR A 103 -4.79 -5.94 -13.24
C THR A 103 -6.31 -5.93 -13.04
N VAL A 104 -6.86 -6.96 -12.40
CA VAL A 104 -8.28 -7.05 -12.04
C VAL A 104 -8.68 -5.91 -11.09
N LEU A 105 -7.78 -5.46 -10.20
CA LEU A 105 -8.04 -4.34 -9.29
C LEU A 105 -8.29 -3.01 -10.03
N PRO A 106 -7.37 -2.50 -10.88
CA PRO A 106 -7.62 -1.28 -11.65
C PRO A 106 -8.81 -1.43 -12.60
N TRP A 107 -8.99 -2.60 -13.22
CA TRP A 107 -10.15 -2.90 -14.07
C TRP A 107 -11.48 -2.76 -13.31
N LEU A 108 -11.63 -3.40 -12.15
CA LEU A 108 -12.85 -3.35 -11.34
C LEU A 108 -13.11 -1.93 -10.84
N THR A 109 -12.06 -1.22 -10.42
CA THR A 109 -12.16 0.17 -9.98
C THR A 109 -12.71 1.05 -11.11
N GLY A 110 -12.12 0.97 -12.31
CA GLY A 110 -12.59 1.69 -13.49
C GLY A 110 -14.03 1.34 -13.85
N LEU A 111 -14.37 0.03 -13.86
CA LEU A 111 -15.69 -0.48 -14.21
C LEU A 111 -16.79 0.00 -13.27
N VAL A 112 -16.60 -0.14 -11.96
CA VAL A 112 -17.61 0.22 -10.96
C VAL A 112 -17.74 1.74 -10.84
N VAL A 113 -16.62 2.46 -10.75
CA VAL A 113 -16.63 3.93 -10.60
C VAL A 113 -17.23 4.60 -11.83
N SER A 114 -16.86 4.17 -13.04
CA SER A 114 -17.41 4.73 -14.28
C SER A 114 -18.89 4.38 -14.45
N ALA A 115 -19.31 3.15 -14.16
CA ALA A 115 -20.73 2.77 -14.25
C ALA A 115 -21.60 3.59 -13.29
N LEU A 116 -21.14 3.79 -12.03
CA LEU A 116 -21.83 4.59 -11.04
C LEU A 116 -21.88 6.07 -11.43
N ALA A 117 -20.76 6.66 -11.83
CA ALA A 117 -20.68 8.05 -12.27
C ALA A 117 -21.60 8.30 -13.48
N THR A 118 -21.62 7.38 -14.45
CA THR A 118 -22.49 7.47 -15.63
C THR A 118 -23.97 7.42 -15.24
N ARG A 119 -24.35 6.49 -14.37
CA ARG A 119 -25.71 6.39 -13.80
C ARG A 119 -26.15 7.68 -13.11
N LEU A 120 -25.27 8.27 -12.30
CA LEU A 120 -25.55 9.51 -11.57
C LEU A 120 -25.68 10.72 -12.51
N ILE A 121 -24.84 10.81 -13.54
CA ILE A 121 -24.95 11.85 -14.58
C ILE A 121 -26.27 11.72 -15.34
N LEU A 122 -26.66 10.52 -15.75
CA LEU A 122 -27.93 10.27 -16.44
C LEU A 122 -29.15 10.56 -15.54
N ALA A 123 -29.00 10.45 -14.22
CA ALA A 123 -30.01 10.80 -13.24
C ALA A 123 -30.03 12.30 -12.85
N GLY A 124 -29.18 13.15 -13.45
CA GLY A 124 -29.07 14.58 -13.12
C GLY A 124 -28.47 14.85 -11.74
N ARG A 125 -27.61 13.95 -11.25
CA ARG A 125 -26.92 14.01 -9.95
C ARG A 125 -25.41 14.19 -10.16
N GLU A 126 -25.02 15.24 -10.87
CA GLU A 126 -23.65 15.45 -11.33
C GLU A 126 -22.66 15.70 -10.19
N VAL A 127 -23.12 16.28 -9.08
CA VAL A 127 -22.29 16.47 -7.86
C VAL A 127 -21.84 15.12 -7.30
N LEU A 128 -22.78 14.19 -7.13
CA LEU A 128 -22.49 12.84 -6.65
C LEU A 128 -21.63 12.06 -7.66
N ALA A 129 -21.81 12.28 -8.97
CA ALA A 129 -20.95 11.68 -9.98
C ALA A 129 -19.49 12.12 -9.85
N GLY A 130 -19.25 13.43 -9.65
CA GLY A 130 -17.90 13.94 -9.38
C GLY A 130 -17.28 13.34 -8.13
N LEU A 131 -18.05 13.21 -7.04
CA LEU A 131 -17.58 12.57 -5.80
C LEU A 131 -17.24 11.09 -6.02
N SER A 132 -18.05 10.35 -6.80
CA SER A 132 -17.75 8.94 -7.09
C SER A 132 -16.44 8.75 -7.85
N LEU A 133 -16.05 9.71 -8.71
CA LEU A 133 -14.80 9.66 -9.46
C LEU A 133 -13.56 9.79 -8.56
N VAL A 134 -13.68 10.40 -7.37
CA VAL A 134 -12.59 10.52 -6.39
C VAL A 134 -12.12 9.14 -5.89
N LEU A 135 -12.98 8.13 -5.91
CA LEU A 135 -12.60 6.77 -5.53
C LEU A 135 -11.46 6.20 -6.39
N LEU A 136 -11.33 6.66 -7.63
CA LEU A 136 -10.37 6.13 -8.58
C LEU A 136 -8.91 6.43 -8.17
N PRO A 137 -8.50 7.71 -7.96
CA PRO A 137 -7.19 8.00 -7.41
C PRO A 137 -7.05 7.53 -5.96
N VAL A 138 -8.11 7.46 -5.15
CA VAL A 138 -8.02 6.92 -3.78
C VAL A 138 -7.54 5.47 -3.78
N VAL A 139 -8.09 4.62 -4.64
CA VAL A 139 -7.63 3.23 -4.77
C VAL A 139 -6.20 3.18 -5.30
N GLY A 140 -5.88 3.96 -6.34
CA GLY A 140 -4.52 4.01 -6.89
C GLY A 140 -3.46 4.51 -5.89
N ILE A 141 -3.81 5.49 -5.06
CA ILE A 141 -2.94 6.03 -4.00
C ILE A 141 -2.83 5.04 -2.82
N GLY A 142 -3.94 4.41 -2.42
CA GLY A 142 -3.99 3.51 -1.27
C GLY A 142 -3.25 2.19 -1.50
N TRP A 143 -3.41 1.59 -2.70
CA TRP A 143 -2.72 0.36 -3.11
C TRP A 143 -1.37 0.61 -3.80
N GLY A 144 -1.02 1.87 -4.03
CA GLY A 144 0.22 2.25 -4.69
C GLY A 144 1.41 2.33 -3.76
N GLY A 145 2.58 2.46 -4.38
CA GLY A 145 3.86 2.64 -3.69
C GLY A 145 4.01 4.03 -3.10
N GLN A 146 5.13 4.24 -2.39
CA GLN A 146 5.45 5.55 -1.83
C GLN A 146 5.86 6.56 -2.91
N GLU A 147 6.32 6.11 -4.08
CA GLU A 147 6.52 6.98 -5.24
C GLU A 147 5.22 7.64 -5.71
N ALA A 148 5.25 8.96 -5.86
CA ALA A 148 4.15 9.76 -6.40
C ALA A 148 4.56 10.40 -7.73
N VAL A 149 3.80 10.12 -8.79
CA VAL A 149 4.04 10.73 -10.10
C VAL A 149 3.49 12.16 -10.09
N ARG A 150 4.34 13.18 -9.95
CA ARG A 150 3.96 14.60 -10.07
C ARG A 150 2.66 14.96 -9.31
N PRO A 151 2.61 14.75 -7.99
CA PRO A 151 1.37 14.81 -7.19
C PRO A 151 0.64 16.16 -7.30
N THR A 152 1.39 17.27 -7.37
CA THR A 152 0.83 18.63 -7.48
C THR A 152 0.10 18.83 -8.81
N ALA A 153 0.75 18.52 -9.93
CA ALA A 153 0.17 18.65 -11.27
C ALA A 153 -1.07 17.76 -11.44
N LEU A 154 -0.99 16.49 -11.02
CA LEU A 154 -2.12 15.56 -11.11
C LEU A 154 -3.28 15.98 -10.20
N GLY A 155 -2.99 16.41 -8.97
CA GLY A 155 -4.02 16.89 -8.03
C GLY A 155 -4.79 18.08 -8.60
N VAL A 156 -4.09 19.07 -9.15
CA VAL A 156 -4.70 20.25 -9.78
C VAL A 156 -5.54 19.84 -11.00
N LEU A 157 -5.00 19.02 -11.91
CA LEU A 157 -5.74 18.52 -13.08
C LEU A 157 -7.00 17.72 -12.70
N PHE A 158 -6.93 16.96 -11.61
CA PHE A 158 -8.06 16.15 -11.16
C PHE A 158 -9.17 17.02 -10.53
N VAL A 159 -8.82 17.93 -9.63
CA VAL A 159 -9.78 18.85 -8.99
C VAL A 159 -10.44 19.76 -10.03
N THR A 160 -9.66 20.31 -10.96
CA THR A 160 -10.20 21.13 -12.06
C THR A 160 -11.16 20.34 -12.94
N GLY A 161 -10.83 19.08 -13.25
CA GLY A 161 -11.71 18.18 -13.99
C GLY A 161 -13.05 17.90 -13.27
N ILE A 162 -13.03 17.73 -11.94
CA ILE A 162 -14.25 17.55 -11.13
C ILE A 162 -15.09 18.83 -11.13
N LEU A 163 -14.46 19.98 -10.86
CA LEU A 163 -15.17 21.25 -10.85
C LEU A 163 -15.76 21.57 -12.23
N ALA A 164 -15.05 21.28 -13.33
CA ALA A 164 -15.57 21.39 -14.69
C ALA A 164 -16.78 20.47 -14.96
N LEU A 165 -16.79 19.26 -14.38
CA LEU A 165 -17.94 18.37 -14.44
C LEU A 165 -19.15 18.98 -13.72
N TRP A 166 -18.95 19.54 -12.53
CA TRP A 166 -20.00 20.18 -11.74
C TRP A 166 -20.54 21.45 -12.40
N THR A 167 -19.68 22.28 -12.99
CA THR A 167 -20.11 23.47 -13.72
C THR A 167 -20.95 23.07 -14.94
N CYS A 168 -20.52 22.07 -15.72
CA CYS A 168 -21.30 21.54 -16.83
C CYS A 168 -22.68 21.00 -16.39
N GLY A 169 -22.75 20.28 -15.27
CA GLY A 169 -24.00 19.82 -14.68
C GLY A 169 -24.91 20.97 -14.26
N SER A 170 -24.37 21.97 -13.58
CA SER A 170 -25.11 23.16 -13.15
C SER A 170 -25.67 23.96 -14.33
N LEU A 171 -24.92 24.07 -15.43
CA LEU A 171 -25.34 24.74 -16.65
C LEU A 171 -26.44 23.94 -17.37
N ARG A 172 -26.37 22.60 -17.38
CA ARG A 172 -27.43 21.74 -17.91
C ARG A 172 -28.74 21.89 -17.12
N GLN A 173 -28.68 21.87 -15.78
CA GLN A 173 -29.85 22.08 -14.94
C GLN A 173 -30.44 23.49 -15.07
N ARG A 174 -29.60 24.52 -15.23
CA ARG A 174 -30.09 25.88 -15.51
C ARG A 174 -30.78 25.96 -16.86
N ARG A 175 -30.19 25.36 -17.92
CA ARG A 175 -30.82 25.31 -19.25
C ARG A 175 -32.16 24.60 -19.22
N SER A 176 -32.29 23.47 -18.52
CA SER A 176 -33.57 22.74 -18.44
C SER A 176 -34.64 23.55 -17.70
N ARG A 177 -34.30 24.23 -16.60
CA ARG A 177 -35.23 25.13 -15.88
C ARG A 177 -35.65 26.33 -16.72
N VAL A 178 -34.74 26.88 -17.53
CA VAL A 178 -35.04 27.99 -18.44
C VAL A 178 -35.98 27.53 -19.55
N ILE A 179 -35.75 26.36 -20.14
CA ILE A 179 -36.65 25.77 -21.15
C ILE A 179 -38.04 25.51 -20.52
N GLU A 180 -38.11 24.95 -19.31
CA GLU A 180 -39.37 24.71 -18.60
C GLU A 180 -40.11 26.03 -18.29
N ALA A 181 -39.39 27.11 -17.94
CA ALA A 181 -39.97 28.44 -17.73
C ALA A 181 -40.49 29.07 -19.03
N LEU A 182 -39.79 28.86 -20.16
CA LEU A 182 -40.23 29.31 -21.48
C LEU A 182 -41.48 28.55 -21.95
N ASP A 183 -41.57 27.23 -21.74
CA ASP A 183 -42.75 26.42 -22.02
C ASP A 183 -43.97 26.76 -21.14
N LEU A 184 -43.74 27.14 -19.88
CA LEU A 184 -44.81 27.62 -19.00
C LEU A 184 -45.33 29.01 -19.41
N SER A 185 -44.44 29.88 -19.89
CA SER A 185 -44.82 31.22 -20.36
C SER A 185 -45.63 31.19 -21.66
N SER A 186 -45.30 30.29 -22.59
CA SER A 186 -46.00 30.13 -23.86
C SER A 186 -47.43 29.57 -23.70
N TYR A 187 -47.73 28.86 -22.61
CA TYR A 187 -49.07 28.36 -22.30
C TYR A 187 -49.99 29.40 -21.64
N SER A 188 -49.46 30.54 -21.19
CA SER A 188 -50.20 31.58 -20.45
C SER A 188 -50.76 32.73 -21.29
N THR A 189 -50.68 32.64 -22.61
CA THR A 189 -51.07 33.73 -23.52
C THR A 189 -52.56 33.72 -23.87
N THR A 190 -53.40 34.17 -22.93
CA THR A 190 -54.68 34.82 -23.25
C THR A 190 -54.66 36.17 -22.56
N SER A 191 -54.78 37.25 -23.36
CA SER A 191 -54.88 38.67 -22.99
C SER A 191 -53.58 39.47 -22.94
N GLY A 192 -53.34 40.23 -24.01
CA GLY A 192 -53.06 41.68 -23.94
C GLY A 192 -51.64 42.15 -23.59
N THR A 193 -51.04 42.81 -24.57
CA THR A 193 -49.90 43.76 -24.52
C THR A 193 -48.47 43.20 -24.42
N THR A 194 -47.70 43.65 -25.41
CA THR A 194 -46.34 43.30 -25.78
C THR A 194 -45.30 43.69 -24.73
N SER A 195 -44.45 42.72 -24.36
CA SER A 195 -43.05 43.00 -24.06
C SER A 195 -42.20 41.83 -24.53
N ALA A 196 -41.79 41.93 -25.79
CA ALA A 196 -40.69 41.17 -26.36
C ALA A 196 -39.36 41.62 -25.71
N ARG A 197 -39.17 41.32 -24.42
CA ARG A 197 -37.85 41.39 -23.79
C ARG A 197 -37.11 40.08 -24.05
N SER A 198 -36.45 40.07 -25.20
CA SER A 198 -35.06 39.63 -25.36
C SER A 198 -34.74 38.19 -24.90
N THR A 199 -34.96 37.25 -25.81
CA THR A 199 -34.25 35.96 -25.86
C THR A 199 -32.71 36.12 -25.88
N GLY A 200 -32.20 37.29 -26.23
CA GLY A 200 -30.77 37.62 -26.25
C GLY A 200 -30.13 37.79 -24.86
N ASP A 201 -30.86 38.26 -23.85
CA ASP A 201 -30.29 38.50 -22.51
C ASP A 201 -30.13 37.20 -21.70
N LEU A 202 -30.95 36.18 -21.96
CA LEU A 202 -30.75 34.85 -21.37
C LEU A 202 -29.53 34.13 -21.96
N GLY A 203 -29.29 34.28 -23.26
CA GLY A 203 -28.07 33.77 -23.91
C GLY A 203 -26.81 34.41 -23.32
N ARG A 204 -26.84 35.73 -23.11
CA ARG A 204 -25.75 36.49 -22.47
C ARG A 204 -25.58 36.14 -20.99
N ALA A 205 -26.65 35.88 -20.24
CA ALA A 205 -26.57 35.46 -18.84
C ALA A 205 -25.97 34.05 -18.69
N ALA A 206 -26.30 33.12 -19.59
CA ALA A 206 -25.69 31.79 -19.64
C ALA A 206 -24.19 31.86 -20.02
N LEU A 207 -23.84 32.74 -20.97
CA LEU A 207 -22.45 32.95 -21.40
C LEU A 207 -21.61 33.62 -20.29
N ARG A 208 -22.15 34.65 -19.62
CA ARG A 208 -21.53 35.26 -18.44
C ARG A 208 -21.33 34.27 -17.30
N GLY A 209 -22.30 33.40 -17.03
CA GLY A 209 -22.18 32.34 -16.03
C GLY A 209 -21.08 31.32 -16.36
N ALA A 210 -20.93 30.96 -17.64
CA ALA A 210 -19.86 30.07 -18.09
C ALA A 210 -18.47 30.73 -17.99
N VAL A 211 -18.35 32.02 -18.34
CA VAL A 211 -17.11 32.79 -18.21
C VAL A 211 -16.70 32.95 -16.75
N ILE A 212 -17.62 33.31 -15.85
CA ILE A 212 -17.34 33.42 -14.41
C ILE A 212 -16.90 32.07 -13.84
N ALA A 213 -17.55 30.97 -14.23
CA ALA A 213 -17.15 29.64 -13.81
C ALA A 213 -15.74 29.27 -14.34
N ALA A 214 -15.41 29.59 -15.59
CA ALA A 214 -14.10 29.36 -16.16
C ALA A 214 -12.99 30.19 -15.47
N VAL A 215 -13.28 31.45 -15.16
CA VAL A 215 -12.35 32.33 -14.43
C VAL A 215 -12.16 31.84 -12.99
N LEU A 216 -13.22 31.46 -12.28
CA LEU A 216 -13.11 30.90 -10.92
C LEU A 216 -12.34 29.57 -10.92
N LEU A 217 -12.54 28.72 -11.93
CA LEU A 217 -11.75 27.50 -12.13
C LEU A 217 -10.27 27.81 -12.34
N LEU A 218 -9.95 28.78 -13.18
CA LEU A 218 -8.57 29.19 -13.45
C LEU A 218 -7.90 29.75 -12.18
N VAL A 219 -8.58 30.64 -11.46
CA VAL A 219 -8.08 31.27 -10.22
C VAL A 219 -7.90 30.23 -9.12
N THR A 220 -8.85 29.31 -8.94
CA THR A 220 -8.71 28.22 -7.95
C THR A 220 -7.58 27.26 -8.30
N SER A 221 -7.35 26.98 -9.59
CA SER A 221 -6.20 26.18 -10.05
C SER A 221 -4.87 26.87 -9.78
N LEU A 222 -4.77 28.16 -10.11
CA LEU A 222 -3.55 28.95 -9.93
C LEU A 222 -3.21 29.11 -8.44
N ALA A 223 -4.22 29.38 -7.61
CA ALA A 223 -4.06 29.46 -6.16
C ALA A 223 -3.64 28.10 -5.56
N ALA A 224 -4.24 26.99 -6.00
CA ALA A 224 -3.86 25.66 -5.54
C ALA A 224 -2.40 25.30 -5.90
N MET A 225 -1.87 25.81 -7.02
CA MET A 225 -0.46 25.65 -7.38
C MET A 225 0.48 26.53 -6.54
N ALA A 226 0.04 27.71 -6.12
CA ALA A 226 0.85 28.62 -5.30
C ALA A 226 0.91 28.22 -3.82
N PHE A 227 -0.12 27.54 -3.31
CA PHE A 227 -0.22 27.11 -1.91
C PHE A 227 0.01 25.60 -1.71
N THR A 228 0.82 24.97 -2.58
CA THR A 228 1.13 23.55 -2.40
C THR A 228 1.91 23.36 -1.09
N PRO A 229 1.39 22.57 -0.13
CA PRO A 229 2.17 22.22 1.05
C PRO A 229 3.45 21.50 0.61
N SER A 230 4.54 21.70 1.36
CA SER A 230 5.76 20.93 1.20
C SER A 230 5.42 19.44 1.22
N ALA A 231 5.96 18.67 0.27
CA ALA A 231 5.76 17.23 0.26
C ALA A 231 6.22 16.66 1.62
N PRO A 232 5.40 15.86 2.32
CA PRO A 232 5.83 15.21 3.55
C PRO A 232 7.05 14.32 3.25
N ALA A 233 8.03 14.32 4.16
CA ALA A 233 9.28 13.56 4.02
C ALA A 233 9.03 12.05 3.85
N SER A 234 7.96 11.53 4.48
CA SER A 234 7.52 10.14 4.35
C SER A 234 6.03 10.05 4.00
N ARG A 235 5.69 9.19 3.03
CA ARG A 235 4.31 8.88 2.64
C ARG A 235 3.96 7.50 3.17
N THR A 236 2.98 7.41 4.07
CA THR A 236 2.42 6.12 4.49
C THR A 236 1.33 5.67 3.53
N VAL A 237 1.42 4.43 3.04
CA VAL A 237 0.39 3.80 2.21
C VAL A 237 -0.29 2.64 2.95
N VAL A 238 -1.46 2.20 2.50
CA VAL A 238 -2.21 1.14 3.17
C VAL A 238 -1.40 -0.16 3.23
N ARG A 239 -0.56 -0.43 2.22
CA ARG A 239 0.37 -1.57 2.19
C ARG A 239 1.35 -1.58 3.36
N ASP A 240 1.83 -0.41 3.82
CA ASP A 240 2.79 -0.31 4.93
C ASP A 240 2.20 -0.83 6.27
N LEU A 241 0.87 -0.92 6.38
CA LEU A 241 0.18 -1.46 7.57
C LEU A 241 0.13 -3.00 7.60
N PHE A 242 0.24 -3.65 6.43
CA PHE A 242 0.10 -5.11 6.30
C PHE A 242 1.43 -5.83 6.06
N GLN A 243 2.44 -5.11 5.57
CA GLN A 243 3.82 -5.57 5.52
C GLN A 243 4.68 -4.52 6.24
N PRO A 244 5.04 -4.76 7.51
CA PRO A 244 5.99 -3.92 8.21
C PRO A 244 7.28 -3.80 7.37
N PRO A 245 7.89 -2.60 7.30
CA PRO A 245 9.18 -2.46 6.66
C PRO A 245 10.18 -3.40 7.34
N LEU A 246 11.11 -3.94 6.55
CA LEU A 246 12.19 -4.78 7.05
C LEU A 246 12.97 -4.02 8.13
N ASP A 247 13.06 -4.61 9.32
CA ASP A 247 13.89 -4.09 10.40
C ASP A 247 15.31 -4.65 10.24
N LEU A 248 16.27 -3.77 9.94
CA LEU A 248 17.67 -4.16 9.77
C LEU A 248 18.37 -4.43 11.10
N THR A 249 17.80 -3.97 12.22
CA THR A 249 18.39 -4.17 13.55
C THR A 249 18.26 -5.62 14.03
N GLU A 250 17.38 -6.42 13.42
CA GLU A 250 17.27 -7.85 13.65
C GLU A 250 18.44 -8.65 13.03
N TYR A 251 19.26 -8.02 12.19
CA TYR A 251 20.37 -8.65 11.48
C TYR A 251 21.72 -8.07 11.90
N ALA A 252 22.73 -8.92 12.04
CA ALA A 252 24.10 -8.47 12.31
C ALA A 252 24.61 -7.59 11.15
N SER A 253 25.36 -6.53 11.49
CA SER A 253 25.98 -5.67 10.48
C SER A 253 26.84 -6.53 9.56
N PRO A 254 26.70 -6.39 8.23
CA PRO A 254 27.51 -7.14 7.28
C PRO A 254 29.03 -7.06 7.59
N LEU A 255 29.51 -5.94 8.17
CA LEU A 255 30.95 -5.71 8.41
C LEU A 255 31.51 -6.50 9.58
N SER A 256 30.66 -6.80 10.57
CA SER A 256 31.05 -7.70 11.66
C SER A 256 31.33 -9.14 11.19
N LEU A 257 30.91 -9.52 9.97
CA LEU A 257 31.18 -10.83 9.41
C LEU A 257 32.59 -10.98 8.85
N VAL A 258 33.30 -9.89 8.56
CA VAL A 258 34.63 -9.92 7.92
C VAL A 258 35.57 -10.82 8.70
N ARG A 259 35.67 -10.61 10.02
CA ARG A 259 36.57 -11.39 10.87
C ARG A 259 36.26 -12.89 10.87
N THR A 260 34.98 -13.26 10.99
CA THR A 260 34.55 -14.67 10.96
C THR A 260 34.80 -15.31 9.59
N LEU A 261 34.56 -14.58 8.49
CA LEU A 261 34.83 -15.07 7.14
C LEU A 261 36.33 -15.27 6.92
N GLU A 262 37.14 -14.31 7.37
CA GLU A 262 38.58 -14.30 7.16
C GLU A 262 39.33 -15.35 8.00
N THR A 263 38.84 -15.64 9.21
CA THR A 263 39.52 -16.55 10.16
C THR A 263 38.82 -17.90 10.24
N ASP A 264 37.64 -17.97 10.84
CA ASP A 264 36.92 -19.24 11.09
C ASP A 264 36.50 -19.96 9.79
N LYS A 265 36.18 -19.20 8.73
CA LYS A 265 35.75 -19.72 7.42
C LYS A 265 36.77 -19.50 6.31
N ALA A 266 38.04 -19.21 6.64
CA ALA A 266 39.09 -18.89 5.67
C ALA A 266 39.14 -19.86 4.48
N HIS A 267 39.25 -21.16 4.78
CA HIS A 267 39.37 -22.22 3.77
C HIS A 267 38.02 -22.87 3.38
N THR A 268 36.91 -22.36 3.92
CA THR A 268 35.57 -22.89 3.66
C THR A 268 35.10 -22.42 2.29
N ARG A 269 34.54 -23.32 1.49
CA ARG A 269 33.93 -22.98 0.19
C ARG A 269 32.53 -22.41 0.43
N LEU A 270 32.37 -21.12 0.16
CA LEU A 270 31.15 -20.39 0.47
C LEU A 270 30.18 -20.39 -0.71
N MET A 271 30.72 -20.20 -1.92
CA MET A 271 29.93 -20.12 -3.14
C MET A 271 30.77 -20.44 -4.37
N LYS A 272 30.07 -20.80 -5.44
CA LYS A 272 30.64 -21.12 -6.74
C LYS A 272 30.09 -20.17 -7.80
N PRO A 273 30.90 -19.22 -8.29
CA PRO A 273 30.50 -18.37 -9.39
C PRO A 273 30.59 -19.10 -10.73
N THR A 274 29.86 -18.60 -11.72
CA THR A 274 29.92 -19.04 -13.12
C THR A 274 29.71 -17.83 -14.02
N ASN A 275 30.59 -17.64 -15.01
CA ASN A 275 30.62 -16.47 -15.87
C ASN A 275 30.76 -15.16 -15.08
N LEU A 276 31.63 -15.12 -14.08
CA LEU A 276 31.88 -13.89 -13.32
C LEU A 276 32.54 -12.84 -14.24
N PRO A 277 32.07 -11.57 -14.28
CA PRO A 277 32.77 -10.53 -15.03
C PRO A 277 34.25 -10.45 -14.66
N SER A 278 35.10 -10.18 -15.65
CA SER A 278 36.51 -9.87 -15.41
C SER A 278 36.65 -8.68 -14.45
N GLY A 279 37.35 -8.86 -13.32
CA GLY A 279 37.47 -7.83 -12.28
C GLY A 279 36.20 -7.63 -11.44
N GLY A 280 35.22 -8.54 -11.53
CA GLY A 280 33.94 -8.46 -10.85
C GLY A 280 34.03 -8.93 -9.40
N ARG A 281 34.17 -7.98 -8.47
CA ARG A 281 33.94 -8.24 -7.03
C ARG A 281 32.52 -8.68 -6.77
N ILE A 282 32.34 -9.68 -5.92
CA ILE A 282 31.01 -10.08 -5.44
C ILE A 282 30.69 -9.21 -4.23
N ARG A 283 29.76 -8.27 -4.37
CA ARG A 283 29.31 -7.36 -3.32
C ARG A 283 28.32 -8.06 -2.39
N ILE A 284 28.45 -7.84 -1.08
CA ILE A 284 27.48 -8.31 -0.09
C ILE A 284 26.60 -7.15 0.39
N ALA A 285 27.22 -6.07 0.86
CA ALA A 285 26.49 -4.88 1.31
C ALA A 285 27.34 -3.62 1.27
N ALA A 286 26.68 -2.47 1.20
CA ALA A 286 27.31 -1.17 1.42
C ALA A 286 26.64 -0.38 2.54
N MET A 287 27.48 0.12 3.44
CA MET A 287 27.12 0.86 4.63
C MET A 287 27.62 2.28 4.49
N ASP A 288 26.68 3.23 4.55
CA ASP A 288 26.93 4.66 4.38
C ASP A 288 26.69 5.46 5.67
N SER A 289 26.31 4.78 6.76
CA SER A 289 26.02 5.36 8.07
C SER A 289 26.90 4.78 9.17
N TYR A 290 27.08 5.55 10.24
CA TYR A 290 27.87 5.17 11.40
C TYR A 290 27.33 5.83 12.67
N ASP A 291 27.13 5.07 13.74
CA ASP A 291 26.52 5.53 14.99
C ASP A 291 27.50 5.55 16.18
N GLY A 292 28.79 5.26 15.93
CA GLY A 292 29.81 5.09 16.98
C GLY A 292 29.95 3.67 17.50
N LEU A 293 29.01 2.77 17.21
CA LEU A 293 29.10 1.35 17.55
C LEU A 293 29.45 0.53 16.31
N SER A 294 28.81 0.82 15.17
CA SER A 294 29.03 0.09 13.93
C SER A 294 28.77 0.93 12.68
N ALA A 295 29.38 0.54 11.57
CA ALA A 295 28.96 0.94 10.24
C ALA A 295 27.74 0.09 9.85
N HIS A 296 26.69 0.76 9.38
CA HIS A 296 25.44 0.11 9.01
C HIS A 296 24.84 0.75 7.75
N ILE A 297 23.90 0.04 7.15
CA ILE A 297 23.17 0.54 5.97
C ILE A 297 22.19 1.61 6.47
N GLY A 298 22.35 2.84 6.01
CA GLY A 298 21.49 3.95 6.40
C GLY A 298 20.08 3.79 5.83
N GLN A 299 19.07 4.02 6.66
CA GLN A 299 17.71 4.26 6.18
C GLN A 299 17.52 5.78 6.12
N ASN A 300 17.50 6.34 4.90
CA ASN A 300 17.39 7.78 4.73
C ASN A 300 15.93 8.22 4.85
N ASP A 301 15.65 9.24 5.68
CA ASP A 301 14.31 9.84 5.85
C ASP A 301 13.70 10.36 4.54
N ASN A 302 14.54 10.63 3.54
CA ASN A 302 14.13 11.08 2.20
C ASN A 302 13.59 9.94 1.32
N GLY A 303 13.55 8.70 1.82
CA GLY A 303 13.03 7.53 1.12
C GLY A 303 13.91 6.98 -0.02
N GLN A 304 15.16 7.44 -0.13
CA GLN A 304 16.08 6.99 -1.19
C GLN A 304 16.71 5.62 -0.90
N SER A 305 17.03 5.33 0.36
CA SER A 305 17.54 4.05 0.82
C SER A 305 16.42 3.30 1.52
N ARG A 306 15.87 2.27 0.86
CA ARG A 306 14.78 1.44 1.40
C ARG A 306 14.85 0.04 0.82
N PHE A 307 14.84 -0.94 1.71
CA PHE A 307 14.68 -2.33 1.33
C PHE A 307 13.25 -2.59 0.83
N GLU A 308 13.14 -2.89 -0.45
CA GLU A 308 11.89 -3.30 -1.08
C GLU A 308 11.97 -4.79 -1.42
N ARG A 309 10.88 -5.52 -1.19
CA ARG A 309 10.82 -6.92 -1.60
C ARG A 309 10.86 -7.00 -3.13
N ILE A 310 11.68 -7.89 -3.68
CA ILE A 310 11.88 -8.05 -5.12
C ILE A 310 11.31 -9.38 -5.63
N GLY A 311 10.78 -9.36 -6.84
CA GLY A 311 10.46 -10.57 -7.62
C GLY A 311 11.35 -10.72 -8.86
N ASP A 312 11.24 -11.84 -9.57
CA ASP A 312 12.13 -12.21 -10.68
C ASP A 312 12.21 -11.18 -11.82
N LYS A 313 11.15 -10.38 -12.01
CA LYS A 313 11.10 -9.37 -13.08
C LYS A 313 11.50 -7.97 -12.64
N THR A 314 11.85 -7.81 -11.36
CA THR A 314 12.17 -6.51 -10.78
C THR A 314 13.48 -6.00 -11.37
N GLN A 315 13.45 -4.75 -11.84
CA GLN A 315 14.65 -4.07 -12.29
C GLN A 315 15.32 -3.41 -11.08
N LEU A 316 16.58 -3.76 -10.84
CA LEU A 316 17.34 -3.32 -9.66
C LEU A 316 18.18 -2.07 -9.94
N THR A 317 18.39 -1.72 -11.22
CA THR A 317 19.09 -0.49 -11.62
C THR A 317 18.15 0.55 -12.21
N THR A 318 18.36 1.81 -11.86
CA THR A 318 17.61 2.96 -12.38
C THR A 318 18.11 3.44 -13.74
N SER A 319 19.40 3.21 -14.04
CA SER A 319 20.04 3.63 -15.29
C SER A 319 19.78 2.65 -16.43
N ARG A 320 19.45 3.17 -17.62
CA ARG A 320 19.43 2.39 -18.86
C ARG A 320 20.88 2.07 -19.24
N LEU A 321 21.35 0.91 -18.79
CA LEU A 321 22.70 0.44 -19.11
C LEU A 321 22.72 -0.02 -20.56
N ASP A 322 23.39 0.77 -21.40
CA ASP A 322 23.72 0.47 -22.78
C ASP A 322 25.01 -0.36 -22.80
N GLY A 323 24.92 -1.62 -23.24
CA GLY A 323 26.04 -2.55 -23.23
C GLY A 323 25.62 -4.01 -23.42
N HIS A 324 26.60 -4.87 -23.73
CA HIS A 324 26.40 -6.32 -23.77
C HIS A 324 26.10 -6.82 -22.36
N LYS A 325 24.83 -7.13 -22.09
CA LYS A 325 24.41 -7.77 -20.85
C LYS A 325 24.91 -9.20 -20.82
N GLN A 326 25.53 -9.59 -19.71
CA GLN A 326 25.88 -10.99 -19.46
C GLN A 326 25.00 -11.58 -18.37
N THR A 327 24.85 -12.90 -18.41
CA THR A 327 24.19 -13.66 -17.36
C THR A 327 25.25 -14.43 -16.60
N SER A 328 25.28 -14.20 -15.30
CA SER A 328 26.22 -14.80 -14.36
C SER A 328 25.43 -15.47 -13.25
N SER A 329 25.97 -16.52 -12.65
CA SER A 329 25.28 -17.23 -11.57
C SER A 329 26.19 -17.50 -10.39
N LEU A 330 25.62 -17.45 -9.20
CA LEU A 330 26.24 -17.80 -7.92
C LEU A 330 25.47 -18.98 -7.33
N THR A 331 26.13 -20.12 -7.21
CA THR A 331 25.61 -21.26 -6.48
C THR A 331 26.12 -21.20 -5.05
N ILE A 332 25.20 -21.17 -4.09
CA ILE A 332 25.51 -21.11 -2.67
C ILE A 332 25.92 -22.51 -2.17
N GLU A 333 27.06 -22.55 -1.46
CA GLU A 333 27.57 -23.73 -0.76
C GLU A 333 27.44 -23.49 0.75
N ASP A 334 28.52 -23.25 1.50
CA ASP A 334 28.48 -23.06 2.97
C ASP A 334 28.37 -21.58 3.42
N TYR A 335 27.59 -20.78 2.66
CA TYR A 335 27.23 -19.40 3.00
C TYR A 335 25.80 -19.35 3.55
N SER A 336 25.68 -19.19 4.87
CA SER A 336 24.40 -19.25 5.61
C SER A 336 23.90 -17.90 6.13
N PHE A 337 24.42 -16.80 5.60
CA PHE A 337 24.08 -15.45 6.06
C PHE A 337 22.86 -14.87 5.31
N PRO A 338 22.16 -13.87 5.90
CA PRO A 338 20.99 -13.26 5.29
C PRO A 338 21.34 -12.31 4.14
N TRP A 339 22.56 -11.79 4.09
CA TRP A 339 22.98 -10.82 3.08
C TRP A 339 23.18 -11.50 1.72
N VAL A 340 22.58 -10.93 0.68
CA VAL A 340 22.56 -11.55 -0.66
C VAL A 340 23.81 -11.12 -1.43
N PRO A 341 24.67 -12.06 -1.85
CA PRO A 341 25.77 -11.76 -2.76
C PRO A 341 25.24 -11.26 -4.09
N THR A 342 25.79 -10.16 -4.58
CA THR A 342 25.41 -9.52 -5.84
C THR A 342 26.64 -9.06 -6.60
N MET A 343 26.51 -8.97 -7.91
CA MET A 343 27.57 -8.47 -8.77
C MET A 343 27.48 -6.94 -8.94
N PRO A 344 28.56 -6.28 -9.39
CA PRO A 344 28.53 -4.85 -9.69
C PRO A 344 27.52 -4.61 -10.82
N GLU A 345 26.68 -3.59 -10.70
CA GLU A 345 25.67 -3.25 -11.72
C GLU A 345 24.65 -4.36 -12.07
N THR A 346 24.26 -5.17 -11.08
CA THR A 346 23.19 -6.16 -11.26
C THR A 346 21.86 -5.52 -11.63
N ILE A 347 21.36 -5.84 -12.83
CA ILE A 347 20.12 -5.31 -13.39
C ILE A 347 18.90 -6.08 -12.85
N ARG A 348 19.07 -7.38 -12.60
CA ARG A 348 18.04 -8.31 -12.17
C ARG A 348 18.66 -9.52 -11.48
N ILE A 349 17.98 -10.03 -10.46
CA ILE A 349 18.32 -11.26 -9.75
C ILE A 349 17.12 -12.21 -9.85
N GLU A 350 17.37 -13.46 -10.21
CA GLU A 350 16.39 -14.54 -10.23
C GLU A 350 16.92 -15.66 -9.33
N SER A 351 16.13 -16.09 -8.34
CA SER A 351 16.47 -17.23 -7.49
C SER A 351 15.94 -18.53 -8.11
N SER A 352 16.68 -19.62 -7.94
CA SER A 352 16.30 -20.97 -8.36
C SER A 352 16.86 -22.01 -7.38
N GLY A 353 16.38 -23.25 -7.49
CA GLY A 353 16.72 -24.34 -6.57
C GLY A 353 15.54 -24.76 -5.68
N PRO A 354 15.76 -25.68 -4.72
CA PRO A 354 14.69 -26.26 -3.91
C PRO A 354 13.93 -25.23 -3.05
N ARG A 355 14.62 -24.19 -2.58
CA ARG A 355 14.04 -23.12 -1.73
C ARG A 355 13.63 -21.87 -2.50
N GLN A 356 13.49 -21.94 -3.83
CA GLN A 356 13.14 -20.80 -4.69
C GLN A 356 11.90 -20.03 -4.18
N SER A 357 10.84 -20.74 -3.78
CA SER A 357 9.62 -20.10 -3.27
C SER A 357 9.87 -19.28 -2.01
N ALA A 358 10.66 -19.82 -1.07
CA ALA A 358 11.01 -19.13 0.17
C ALA A 358 11.88 -17.89 -0.10
N LEU A 359 12.86 -17.99 -1.00
CA LEU A 359 13.69 -16.85 -1.41
C LEU A 359 12.86 -15.76 -2.11
N ARG A 360 11.96 -16.13 -3.02
CA ARG A 360 11.03 -15.18 -3.66
C ARG A 360 10.08 -14.51 -2.65
N GLU A 361 9.81 -15.19 -1.54
CA GLU A 361 8.99 -14.67 -0.47
C GLU A 361 9.71 -13.71 0.47
N GLY A 362 10.99 -13.97 0.71
CA GLY A 362 11.78 -13.28 1.71
C GLY A 362 12.90 -12.37 1.19
N MET A 363 13.05 -12.18 -0.13
CA MET A 363 14.15 -11.40 -0.70
C MET A 363 13.81 -9.91 -0.87
N TYR A 364 14.62 -9.08 -0.25
CA TYR A 364 14.55 -7.62 -0.29
C TYR A 364 15.83 -7.06 -0.90
N TYR A 365 15.71 -5.90 -1.53
CA TYR A 365 16.84 -5.19 -2.13
C TYR A 365 16.66 -3.69 -1.96
N ASP A 366 17.73 -3.02 -1.56
CA ASP A 366 17.83 -1.57 -1.60
C ASP A 366 18.66 -1.13 -2.81
N LYS A 367 18.04 -0.36 -3.71
CA LYS A 367 18.65 0.08 -4.96
C LYS A 367 19.75 1.11 -4.73
N PHE A 368 19.66 1.90 -3.65
CA PHE A 368 20.61 2.97 -3.36
C PHE A 368 21.94 2.44 -2.83
N SER A 369 21.90 1.58 -1.81
CA SER A 369 23.08 0.87 -1.32
C SER A 369 23.50 -0.29 -2.23
N SER A 370 22.65 -0.70 -3.18
CA SER A 370 22.84 -1.89 -4.02
C SER A 370 23.07 -3.14 -3.14
N THR A 371 22.26 -3.29 -2.10
CA THR A 371 22.37 -4.34 -1.08
C THR A 371 21.13 -5.21 -1.09
N GLY A 372 21.31 -6.53 -1.07
CA GLY A 372 20.21 -7.48 -0.96
C GLY A 372 20.20 -8.21 0.39
N ILE A 373 19.02 -8.64 0.82
CA ILE A 373 18.83 -9.46 2.03
C ILE A 373 17.72 -10.48 1.80
N ALA A 374 17.98 -11.72 2.17
CA ALA A 374 17.02 -12.82 2.21
C ALA A 374 16.67 -13.11 3.67
N THR A 375 15.45 -12.76 4.07
CA THR A 375 14.96 -12.93 5.46
C THR A 375 14.97 -14.38 5.93
N SER A 376 14.90 -15.35 5.00
CA SER A 376 15.01 -16.79 5.27
C SER A 376 16.46 -17.29 5.43
N GLY A 377 17.46 -16.41 5.25
CA GLY A 377 18.85 -16.79 5.02
C GLY A 377 19.07 -17.49 3.67
N LEU A 378 20.31 -17.45 3.19
CA LEU A 378 20.76 -18.34 2.11
C LEU A 378 21.17 -19.69 2.68
N ALA A 379 21.09 -20.75 1.86
CA ALA A 379 21.54 -22.08 2.22
C ALA A 379 22.14 -22.82 1.01
N GLU A 380 22.81 -23.94 1.30
CA GLU A 380 23.38 -24.82 0.28
C GLU A 380 22.34 -25.21 -0.79
N GLY A 381 22.75 -25.08 -2.05
CA GLY A 381 21.91 -25.42 -3.21
C GLY A 381 21.01 -24.30 -3.71
N ASP A 382 20.98 -23.15 -3.02
CA ASP A 382 20.36 -21.93 -3.55
C ASP A 382 21.19 -21.39 -4.73
N VAL A 383 20.53 -21.02 -5.83
CA VAL A 383 21.21 -20.49 -7.02
C VAL A 383 20.65 -19.11 -7.35
N LEU A 384 21.54 -18.11 -7.34
CA LEU A 384 21.24 -16.73 -7.70
C LEU A 384 21.73 -16.48 -9.13
N THR A 385 20.81 -16.27 -10.06
CA THR A 385 21.14 -15.91 -11.45
C THR A 385 20.97 -14.42 -11.64
N GLU A 386 22.06 -13.75 -11.99
CA GLU A 386 22.13 -12.31 -12.11
C GLU A 386 22.35 -11.90 -13.56
N ARG A 387 21.62 -10.87 -13.98
CA ARG A 387 21.89 -10.22 -15.26
C ARG A 387 22.64 -8.93 -15.02
N VAL A 388 23.85 -8.86 -15.50
CA VAL A 388 24.84 -7.86 -15.09
C VAL A 388 25.29 -7.03 -16.30
N ALA A 389 25.55 -5.75 -16.06
CA ALA A 389 26.20 -4.90 -17.05
C ALA A 389 27.73 -4.96 -16.87
N PRO A 390 28.51 -4.82 -17.97
CA PRO A 390 29.97 -4.79 -17.85
C PRO A 390 30.40 -3.56 -17.06
N TYR A 391 31.07 -3.78 -15.94
CA TYR A 391 31.75 -2.72 -15.20
C TYR A 391 33.22 -2.65 -15.64
N THR A 392 33.70 -1.45 -15.94
CA THR A 392 35.13 -1.20 -16.18
C THR A 392 35.56 -0.07 -15.26
N PRO A 393 36.51 -0.31 -14.33
CA PRO A 393 37.03 0.75 -13.47
C PRO A 393 37.53 1.95 -14.28
N PRO A 394 37.24 3.19 -13.86
CA PRO A 394 37.71 4.37 -14.58
C PRO A 394 39.24 4.46 -14.52
N SER A 395 39.86 4.90 -15.63
CA SER A 395 41.30 5.15 -15.65
C SER A 395 41.70 6.30 -14.71
N GLU A 396 42.91 6.26 -14.17
CA GLU A 396 43.45 7.33 -13.31
C GLU A 396 43.37 8.72 -13.98
N ALA A 397 43.62 8.79 -15.29
CA ALA A 397 43.54 10.04 -16.03
C ALA A 397 42.10 10.61 -16.11
N THR A 398 41.10 9.72 -16.13
CA THR A 398 39.68 10.11 -16.08
C THR A 398 39.30 10.56 -14.68
N LEU A 399 39.72 9.82 -13.66
CA LEU A 399 39.38 10.10 -12.26
C LEU A 399 39.96 11.45 -11.79
N ASN A 400 41.20 11.77 -12.18
CA ASN A 400 41.86 13.04 -11.87
C ASN A 400 41.15 14.29 -12.45
N LYS A 401 40.25 14.10 -13.42
CA LYS A 401 39.45 15.18 -14.03
C LYS A 401 37.99 15.18 -13.55
N ALA A 402 37.58 14.17 -12.80
CA ALA A 402 36.21 14.00 -12.36
C ALA A 402 35.91 14.87 -11.13
N SER A 403 34.65 15.30 -11.01
CA SER A 403 34.15 15.98 -9.81
C SER A 403 33.41 14.99 -8.92
N LEU A 404 33.43 15.20 -7.61
CA LEU A 404 32.66 14.40 -6.66
C LEU A 404 31.17 14.66 -6.85
N ALA A 405 30.37 13.61 -6.89
CA ALA A 405 28.92 13.74 -6.91
C ALA A 405 28.39 14.05 -5.51
N GLN A 406 27.48 15.02 -5.41
CA GLN A 406 26.79 15.29 -4.15
C GLN A 406 25.65 14.27 -3.94
N THR A 407 25.92 13.28 -3.11
CA THR A 407 24.94 12.25 -2.73
C THR A 407 24.56 12.42 -1.26
N ALA A 408 23.26 12.41 -0.97
CA ALA A 408 22.76 12.39 0.40
C ALA A 408 22.97 10.98 0.99
N LEU A 409 24.04 10.82 1.78
CA LEU A 409 24.35 9.61 2.54
C LEU A 409 23.82 9.72 3.96
N GLY A 410 23.64 8.58 4.62
CA GLY A 410 23.18 8.53 6.00
C GLY A 410 24.14 9.20 7.01
N PRO A 411 23.66 9.40 8.25
CA PRO A 411 24.37 10.14 9.28
C PRO A 411 25.63 9.41 9.75
N VAL A 412 26.63 10.19 10.12
CA VAL A 412 27.87 9.73 10.74
C VAL A 412 27.99 10.45 12.07
N GLU A 413 27.83 9.71 13.16
CA GLU A 413 27.73 10.21 14.53
C GLU A 413 28.82 9.61 15.42
N GLN A 414 29.08 10.22 16.58
CA GLN A 414 29.99 9.70 17.61
C GLN A 414 31.41 9.37 17.10
N VAL A 415 31.89 10.09 16.08
CA VAL A 415 33.23 9.90 15.53
C VAL A 415 34.30 10.46 16.48
N PRO A 416 35.35 9.69 16.81
CA PRO A 416 36.45 10.21 17.61
C PRO A 416 37.12 11.42 16.95
N SER A 417 37.38 12.48 17.74
CA SER A 417 38.04 13.69 17.24
C SER A 417 39.46 13.46 16.70
N SER A 418 40.11 12.38 17.16
CA SER A 418 41.42 11.92 16.68
C SER A 418 41.38 11.54 15.19
N VAL A 419 40.27 10.99 14.68
CA VAL A 419 40.11 10.64 13.25
C VAL A 419 40.15 11.89 12.38
N ALA A 420 39.38 12.92 12.73
CA ALA A 420 39.35 14.18 11.97
C ALA A 420 40.68 14.93 12.05
N SER A 421 41.40 14.80 13.17
CA SER A 421 42.74 15.39 13.35
C SER A 421 43.77 14.70 12.46
N LEU A 422 43.78 13.37 12.46
CA LEU A 422 44.66 12.57 11.59
C LEU A 422 44.36 12.80 10.10
N ALA A 423 43.09 12.89 9.71
CA ALA A 423 42.71 13.20 8.33
C ALA A 423 43.30 14.54 7.85
N LYS A 424 43.22 15.58 8.70
CA LYS A 424 43.80 16.90 8.40
C LYS A 424 45.32 16.89 8.37
N GLU A 425 45.96 16.13 9.26
CA GLU A 425 47.41 15.96 9.27
C GLU A 425 47.92 15.33 7.96
N ILE A 426 47.28 14.24 7.51
CA ILE A 426 47.67 13.54 6.28
C ILE A 426 47.47 14.41 5.05
N VAL A 427 46.35 15.12 4.98
CA VAL A 427 45.99 15.93 3.81
C VAL A 427 46.74 17.26 3.77
N GLY A 428 47.07 17.83 4.92
CA GLY A 428 47.74 19.12 5.02
C GLY A 428 46.95 20.24 4.34
N ALA A 429 47.60 20.96 3.42
CA ALA A 429 47.01 22.09 2.70
C ALA A 429 46.40 21.71 1.32
N GLU A 430 46.34 20.42 0.98
CA GLU A 430 45.77 19.97 -0.29
C GLU A 430 44.27 20.26 -0.36
N SER A 431 43.83 20.81 -1.48
CA SER A 431 42.43 21.22 -1.71
C SER A 431 41.71 20.38 -2.77
N ASN A 432 42.45 19.66 -3.61
CA ASN A 432 41.88 18.80 -4.63
C ASN A 432 41.35 17.51 -3.99
N PRO A 433 40.03 17.23 -4.02
CA PRO A 433 39.47 16.07 -3.33
C PRO A 433 40.07 14.72 -3.74
N ILE A 434 40.46 14.54 -5.02
CA ILE A 434 41.13 13.32 -5.46
C ILE A 434 42.51 13.18 -4.80
N SER A 435 43.29 14.25 -4.77
CA SER A 435 44.59 14.25 -4.11
C SER A 435 44.45 13.97 -2.62
N GLN A 436 43.41 14.52 -1.97
CA GLN A 436 43.10 14.23 -0.56
C GLN A 436 42.81 12.74 -0.36
N ILE A 437 41.92 12.14 -1.17
CA ILE A 437 41.58 10.71 -1.12
C ILE A 437 42.83 9.85 -1.31
N ARG A 438 43.69 10.19 -2.28
CA ARG A 438 44.94 9.45 -2.55
C ARG A 438 45.94 9.56 -1.41
N ALA A 439 46.08 10.73 -0.79
CA ALA A 439 46.96 10.91 0.36
C ALA A 439 46.50 10.05 1.55
N LEU A 440 45.19 10.05 1.86
CA LEU A 440 44.60 9.19 2.87
C LEU A 440 44.82 7.71 2.54
N GLN A 441 44.47 7.28 1.32
CA GLN A 441 44.66 5.91 0.85
C GLN A 441 46.11 5.46 0.98
N GLN A 442 47.07 6.28 0.54
CA GLN A 442 48.49 5.97 0.62
C GLN A 442 48.98 5.82 2.06
N ARG A 443 48.54 6.69 2.97
CA ARG A 443 48.90 6.59 4.40
C ARG A 443 48.39 5.30 5.01
N LEU A 444 47.15 4.93 4.71
CA LEU A 444 46.55 3.70 5.23
C LEU A 444 47.24 2.46 4.65
N ARG A 445 47.47 2.40 3.33
CA ARG A 445 48.12 1.27 2.65
C ARG A 445 49.59 1.01 3.03
N THR A 446 50.26 2.00 3.59
CA THR A 446 51.67 1.90 4.06
C THR A 446 51.79 1.62 5.56
N SER A 447 50.66 1.33 6.21
CA SER A 447 50.59 0.95 7.62
C SER A 447 50.62 -0.58 7.78
N TYR A 448 50.25 -1.11 8.94
CA TYR A 448 50.39 -2.55 9.22
C TYR A 448 49.05 -3.28 9.23
N TYR A 449 49.06 -4.50 8.70
CA TYR A 449 47.94 -5.42 8.70
C TYR A 449 47.93 -6.32 9.94
N SER A 450 46.75 -6.53 10.53
CA SER A 450 46.56 -7.55 11.57
C SER A 450 45.09 -7.92 11.78
N ASP A 451 44.79 -9.18 11.51
CA ASP A 451 43.55 -9.92 11.76
C ASP A 451 43.58 -10.67 13.11
N GLY A 452 44.46 -10.26 14.04
CA GLY A 452 44.61 -10.92 15.34
C GLY A 452 45.26 -12.31 15.33
N THR A 453 45.49 -12.93 14.17
CA THR A 453 46.08 -14.27 14.10
C THR A 453 47.61 -14.22 14.19
N GLN A 454 48.23 -13.26 13.49
CA GLN A 454 49.70 -13.10 13.45
C GLN A 454 50.23 -12.05 14.43
N SER A 455 49.42 -11.05 14.76
CA SER A 455 49.75 -9.96 15.69
C SER A 455 48.51 -9.61 16.51
N PRO A 456 48.63 -9.18 17.78
CA PRO A 456 47.45 -8.83 18.57
C PRO A 456 46.68 -7.64 17.96
N SER A 457 45.44 -7.88 17.55
CA SER A 457 44.50 -6.86 17.06
C SER A 457 43.10 -7.19 17.53
N GLN A 458 42.49 -6.26 18.27
CA GLN A 458 41.13 -6.39 18.78
C GLN A 458 40.12 -6.29 17.62
N PRO A 459 39.10 -7.16 17.54
CA PRO A 459 38.08 -7.10 16.51
C PRO A 459 37.13 -5.91 16.69
N GLY A 460 36.35 -5.59 15.65
CA GLY A 460 35.33 -4.55 15.67
C GLY A 460 35.80 -3.18 15.19
N HIS A 461 34.84 -2.28 14.97
CA HIS A 461 35.04 -0.95 14.40
C HIS A 461 34.24 0.16 15.12
N GLY A 462 33.87 -0.07 16.39
CA GLY A 462 33.27 0.95 17.23
C GLY A 462 34.25 2.11 17.52
N ALA A 463 33.72 3.26 17.94
CA ALA A 463 34.46 4.51 18.08
C ALA A 463 35.67 4.37 19.01
N ALA A 464 35.53 3.62 20.11
CA ALA A 464 36.64 3.35 21.03
C ALA A 464 37.78 2.56 20.36
N ARG A 465 37.45 1.56 19.53
CA ARG A 465 38.43 0.73 18.82
C ARG A 465 39.14 1.52 17.72
N ILE A 466 38.39 2.37 17.00
CA ILE A 466 38.95 3.27 15.98
C ILE A 466 39.84 4.34 16.63
N ALA A 467 39.43 4.93 17.75
CA ALA A 467 40.26 5.87 18.51
C ALA A 467 41.56 5.21 18.95
N GLN A 468 41.50 4.02 19.53
CA GLN A 468 42.67 3.24 19.94
C GLN A 468 43.62 2.96 18.76
N MET A 469 43.08 2.66 17.56
CA MET A 469 43.89 2.45 16.36
C MET A 469 44.66 3.72 15.96
N VAL A 470 43.97 4.85 15.97
CA VAL A 470 44.51 6.16 15.53
C VAL A 470 45.50 6.74 16.54
N GLU A 471 45.29 6.49 17.83
CA GLU A 471 46.12 7.00 18.93
C GLU A 471 47.36 6.13 19.20
N ALA A 472 47.46 4.96 18.57
CA ALA A 472 48.64 4.11 18.65
C ALA A 472 49.82 4.69 17.84
N ASP A 473 51.05 4.31 18.20
CA ASP A 473 52.28 4.71 17.47
C ASP A 473 52.27 4.26 16.00
N SER A 474 51.49 3.25 15.67
CA SER A 474 51.31 2.75 14.31
C SER A 474 49.88 2.25 14.11
N LEU A 475 49.33 2.55 12.94
CA LEU A 475 48.03 2.04 12.54
C LEU A 475 48.14 0.53 12.29
N ILE A 476 47.38 -0.25 13.07
CA ILE A 476 47.32 -1.71 12.99
C ILE A 476 45.85 -2.12 12.97
N GLY A 477 45.46 -2.86 11.95
CA GLY A 477 44.10 -3.38 11.81
C GLY A 477 43.89 -4.26 10.59
N ASP A 478 42.66 -4.68 10.38
CA ASP A 478 42.21 -5.50 9.26
C ASP A 478 41.34 -4.69 8.27
N ASP A 479 40.79 -5.38 7.27
CA ASP A 479 39.92 -4.79 6.24
C ASP A 479 38.71 -4.04 6.84
N GLU A 480 38.13 -4.56 7.91
CA GLU A 480 37.01 -3.96 8.64
C GLU A 480 37.42 -2.60 9.23
N GLN A 481 38.54 -2.54 9.95
CA GLN A 481 38.97 -1.31 10.63
C GLN A 481 39.48 -0.25 9.65
N TYR A 482 40.31 -0.64 8.66
CA TYR A 482 40.86 0.32 7.69
C TYR A 482 39.79 0.94 6.78
N SER A 483 38.80 0.15 6.36
CA SER A 483 37.71 0.66 5.51
C SER A 483 36.83 1.66 6.25
N VAL A 484 36.49 1.37 7.52
CA VAL A 484 35.74 2.31 8.37
C VAL A 484 36.55 3.57 8.65
N LEU A 485 37.84 3.43 8.99
CA LEU A 485 38.70 4.58 9.23
C LEU A 485 38.78 5.49 7.99
N MET A 486 38.99 4.93 6.80
CA MET A 486 39.01 5.71 5.56
C MET A 486 37.67 6.43 5.32
N MET A 487 36.53 5.74 5.48
CA MET A 487 35.22 6.37 5.33
C MET A 487 35.08 7.56 6.29
N LEU A 488 35.40 7.37 7.57
CA LEU A 488 35.28 8.43 8.59
C LEU A 488 36.21 9.61 8.31
N MET A 489 37.45 9.36 7.87
CA MET A 489 38.38 10.41 7.44
C MET A 489 37.82 11.22 6.27
N CYS A 490 37.35 10.56 5.20
CA CYS A 490 36.71 11.21 4.06
C CYS A 490 35.50 12.05 4.48
N ARG A 491 34.61 11.49 5.30
CA ARG A 491 33.39 12.17 5.78
C ARG A 491 33.73 13.40 6.64
N SER A 492 34.82 13.36 7.41
CA SER A 492 35.32 14.51 8.18
C SER A 492 35.84 15.66 7.31
N LEU A 493 36.25 15.37 6.08
CA LEU A 493 36.70 16.33 5.07
C LEU A 493 35.57 16.73 4.09
N ASN A 494 34.32 16.36 4.41
CA ASN A 494 33.15 16.60 3.57
C ASN A 494 33.20 15.88 2.20
N ILE A 495 33.92 14.77 2.12
CA ILE A 495 33.96 13.87 0.97
C ILE A 495 32.92 12.76 1.18
N PRO A 496 31.95 12.55 0.27
CA PRO A 496 30.99 11.46 0.38
C PRO A 496 31.71 10.12 0.18
N ALA A 497 31.57 9.22 1.14
CA ALA A 497 32.20 7.90 1.14
C ALA A 497 31.30 6.89 1.85
N ARG A 498 31.30 5.65 1.39
CA ARG A 498 30.63 4.51 2.04
C ARG A 498 31.56 3.30 2.09
N VAL A 499 31.40 2.44 3.09
CA VAL A 499 32.12 1.17 3.19
C VAL A 499 31.33 0.09 2.46
N VAL A 500 32.03 -0.77 1.75
CA VAL A 500 31.44 -1.95 1.10
C VAL A 500 32.23 -3.17 1.52
N MET A 501 31.56 -4.28 1.84
CA MET A 501 32.23 -5.57 1.85
C MET A 501 31.69 -6.50 0.78
N GLY A 502 32.54 -7.47 0.46
CA GLY A 502 32.23 -8.54 -0.43
C GLY A 502 33.38 -9.53 -0.52
N PHE A 503 33.47 -10.18 -1.66
CA PHE A 503 34.54 -11.09 -2.03
C PHE A 503 35.25 -10.58 -3.28
N ASP A 504 36.57 -10.64 -3.29
CA ASP A 504 37.46 -10.25 -4.40
C ASP A 504 38.27 -11.48 -4.86
N PRO A 505 37.61 -12.53 -5.38
CA PRO A 505 38.30 -13.77 -5.75
C PRO A 505 39.26 -13.52 -6.91
N ALA A 506 40.44 -14.13 -6.86
CA ALA A 506 41.39 -14.07 -7.96
C ALA A 506 40.79 -14.76 -9.20
N THR A 507 40.52 -14.00 -10.27
CA THR A 507 39.92 -14.52 -11.51
C THR A 507 40.91 -14.58 -12.66
N ASP A 508 41.25 -15.79 -13.11
CA ASP A 508 41.83 -16.04 -14.45
C ASP A 508 40.73 -16.30 -15.50
N GLY A 509 39.60 -15.59 -15.40
CA GLY A 509 38.46 -15.68 -16.32
C GLY A 509 37.29 -16.58 -15.88
N ASP A 510 37.45 -17.41 -14.85
CA ASP A 510 36.35 -18.08 -14.12
C ASP A 510 36.85 -18.49 -12.73
N ALA A 511 36.52 -17.72 -11.69
CA ALA A 511 36.76 -18.18 -10.32
C ALA A 511 35.92 -19.44 -10.09
N LYS A 512 36.56 -20.57 -9.78
CA LYS A 512 35.85 -21.86 -9.63
C LYS A 512 35.19 -22.01 -8.26
N THR A 513 35.67 -21.26 -7.28
CA THR A 513 35.27 -21.31 -5.88
C THR A 513 35.60 -19.98 -5.24
N VAL A 514 34.72 -19.50 -4.35
CA VAL A 514 34.95 -18.35 -3.48
C VAL A 514 35.01 -18.88 -2.05
N THR A 515 36.07 -18.51 -1.33
CA THR A 515 36.29 -18.91 0.07
C THR A 515 36.25 -17.71 1.01
N GLY A 516 36.38 -17.95 2.32
CA GLY A 516 36.49 -16.88 3.30
C GLY A 516 37.73 -16.01 3.13
N GLU A 517 38.83 -16.56 2.63
CA GLU A 517 40.06 -15.82 2.30
C GLU A 517 39.85 -14.71 1.26
N ASP A 518 38.85 -14.85 0.38
CA ASP A 518 38.54 -13.86 -0.64
C ASP A 518 37.78 -12.66 -0.07
N VAL A 519 37.40 -12.68 1.22
CA VAL A 519 36.65 -11.57 1.85
C VAL A 519 37.48 -10.30 1.85
N LYS A 520 36.83 -9.20 1.48
CA LYS A 520 37.47 -7.89 1.43
C LYS A 520 36.48 -6.78 1.75
N ALA A 521 36.95 -5.74 2.41
CA ALA A 521 36.24 -4.49 2.56
C ALA A 521 36.98 -3.36 1.83
N TRP A 522 36.23 -2.46 1.22
CA TRP A 522 36.76 -1.31 0.49
C TRP A 522 35.86 -0.09 0.69
N VAL A 523 36.32 1.06 0.22
CA VAL A 523 35.55 2.31 0.27
C VAL A 523 35.09 2.68 -1.13
N GLU A 524 33.83 3.07 -1.26
CA GLU A 524 33.29 3.63 -2.49
C GLU A 524 33.03 5.13 -2.35
N ILE A 525 33.43 5.89 -3.36
CA ILE A 525 33.26 7.35 -3.42
C ILE A 525 32.52 7.69 -4.72
N PRO A 526 31.46 8.52 -4.68
CA PRO A 526 30.65 8.82 -5.86
C PRO A 526 31.24 9.98 -6.67
N PHE A 527 31.32 9.80 -7.99
CA PHE A 527 31.80 10.78 -8.95
C PHE A 527 30.73 11.11 -9.99
N GLU A 528 30.70 12.38 -10.42
CA GLU A 528 29.79 12.82 -11.48
C GLU A 528 30.11 12.09 -12.79
N GLY A 529 29.09 11.46 -13.38
CA GLY A 529 29.21 10.74 -14.65
C GLY A 529 29.94 9.39 -14.58
N LEU A 530 30.65 9.07 -13.49
CA LEU A 530 31.34 7.79 -13.29
C LEU A 530 30.65 6.89 -12.25
N GLY A 531 29.72 7.42 -11.46
CA GLY A 531 29.04 6.66 -10.42
C GLY A 531 29.96 6.37 -9.23
N TRP A 532 29.75 5.23 -8.57
CA TRP A 532 30.54 4.83 -7.41
C TRP A 532 31.86 4.19 -7.86
N VAL A 533 32.97 4.74 -7.37
CA VAL A 533 34.33 4.26 -7.66
C VAL A 533 34.93 3.65 -6.40
N SER A 534 35.49 2.45 -6.52
CA SER A 534 36.08 1.69 -5.41
C SER A 534 37.54 2.08 -5.15
N PHE A 535 37.90 2.16 -3.86
CA PHE A 535 39.24 2.47 -3.35
C PHE A 535 39.64 1.42 -2.31
N ASP A 536 40.72 0.68 -2.60
CA ASP A 536 41.31 -0.27 -1.66
C ASP A 536 42.24 0.44 -0.69
N VAL A 537 42.00 0.28 0.61
CA VAL A 537 42.67 1.05 1.66
C VAL A 537 43.49 0.21 2.63
N THR A 538 43.20 -1.09 2.68
CA THR A 538 43.91 -2.05 3.52
C THR A 538 45.36 -2.22 3.05
N PRO A 539 46.36 -2.21 3.97
CA PRO A 539 47.72 -2.67 3.68
C PRO A 539 47.74 -4.09 3.12
N ASP A 540 48.84 -4.45 2.46
CA ASP A 540 49.02 -5.83 2.02
C ASP A 540 49.18 -6.75 3.25
N ARG A 541 48.60 -7.96 3.20
CA ARG A 541 48.47 -8.87 4.36
C ARG A 541 49.82 -9.32 4.96
N ASP A 542 50.89 -9.20 4.20
CA ASP A 542 52.28 -9.49 4.60
C ASP A 542 52.97 -8.31 5.32
N GLN A 543 52.38 -7.12 5.30
CA GLN A 543 52.88 -5.94 6.00
C GLN A 543 52.55 -6.00 7.50
N VAL A 544 53.22 -6.88 8.23
CA VAL A 544 53.06 -7.03 9.69
C VAL A 544 54.14 -6.28 10.48
N PRO A 545 53.87 -5.80 11.71
CA PRO A 545 54.88 -5.13 12.53
C PRO A 545 56.04 -6.08 12.84
N GLN A 546 57.28 -5.66 12.59
CA GLN A 546 58.46 -6.43 13.02
C GLN A 546 58.61 -6.28 14.54
N GLN A 547 58.38 -7.34 15.31
CA GLN A 547 58.65 -7.33 16.74
C GLN A 547 60.15 -7.11 16.97
N GLN A 548 60.54 -5.94 17.49
CA GLN A 548 61.84 -5.80 18.15
C GLN A 548 61.76 -6.55 19.47
N THR A 549 62.11 -7.83 19.44
CA THR A 549 62.20 -8.65 20.64
C THR A 549 63.42 -8.21 21.44
N THR A 550 63.33 -7.13 22.24
CA THR A 550 64.15 -7.04 23.44
C THR A 550 63.60 -8.05 24.43
N GLN A 551 63.97 -9.33 24.24
CA GLN A 551 63.87 -10.33 25.28
C GLN A 551 64.75 -9.86 26.45
N LYS A 552 64.14 -9.15 27.40
CA LYS A 552 64.69 -9.07 28.75
C LYS A 552 64.52 -10.47 29.31
N VAL A 553 65.56 -11.28 29.20
CA VAL A 553 65.65 -12.60 29.84
C VAL A 553 65.64 -12.36 31.35
N SER A 554 64.46 -12.24 31.94
CA SER A 554 64.28 -12.43 33.38
C SER A 554 64.25 -13.93 33.60
N ASN A 555 65.38 -14.48 34.06
CA ASN A 555 65.52 -15.86 34.50
C ASN A 555 64.51 -16.13 35.63
N PRO A 556 63.45 -16.94 35.42
CA PRO A 556 62.54 -17.31 36.50
C PRO A 556 63.20 -18.42 37.34
N GLU A 557 63.19 -18.27 38.66
CA GLU A 557 63.56 -19.36 39.56
C GLU A 557 62.65 -20.58 39.37
N PRO A 558 63.14 -21.80 39.62
CA PRO A 558 62.39 -23.02 39.36
C PRO A 558 61.23 -23.12 40.36
N ASN A 559 60.00 -22.93 39.88
CA ASN A 559 58.83 -23.23 40.68
C ASN A 559 58.62 -24.74 40.70
N VAL A 560 58.53 -25.29 41.91
CA VAL A 560 58.38 -26.71 42.20
C VAL A 560 57.07 -27.23 41.60
N LEU A 561 57.17 -28.25 40.75
CA LEU A 561 56.03 -29.00 40.24
C LEU A 561 55.34 -29.71 41.43
N GLN A 562 54.10 -29.33 41.72
CA GLN A 562 53.21 -30.19 42.49
C GLN A 562 52.69 -31.30 41.55
N PRO A 563 52.57 -32.56 42.02
CA PRO A 563 52.06 -33.65 41.22
C PRO A 563 50.61 -33.37 40.77
N PRO A 564 50.21 -33.84 39.58
CA PRO A 564 48.85 -33.65 39.09
C PRO A 564 47.86 -34.36 40.00
N LEU A 565 46.76 -33.69 40.33
CA LEU A 565 45.58 -34.31 40.92
C LEU A 565 45.08 -35.41 39.97
N PRO A 566 44.55 -36.54 40.49
CA PRO A 566 43.99 -37.59 39.66
C PRO A 566 42.84 -37.04 38.82
N ASN A 567 42.72 -37.51 37.57
CA ASN A 567 41.55 -37.25 36.74
C ASN A 567 40.28 -37.70 37.49
N GLU A 568 39.34 -36.78 37.70
CA GLU A 568 37.97 -37.17 38.01
C GLU A 568 37.37 -37.81 36.75
N ASP A 569 36.89 -39.04 36.89
CA ASP A 569 36.09 -39.71 35.88
C ASP A 569 34.90 -38.81 35.49
N PRO A 570 34.50 -38.76 34.20
CA PRO A 570 33.33 -38.01 33.80
C PRO A 570 32.12 -38.49 34.60
N ALA A 571 31.43 -37.54 35.24
CA ALA A 571 30.21 -37.83 35.96
C ALA A 571 29.24 -38.61 35.05
N GLN A 572 28.97 -39.86 35.41
CA GLN A 572 27.89 -40.63 34.80
C GLN A 572 26.58 -39.91 35.13
N LEU A 573 25.99 -39.30 34.10
CA LEU A 573 24.62 -38.83 34.14
C LEU A 573 23.71 -40.00 34.56
N PRO A 574 22.74 -39.80 35.46
CA PRO A 574 21.79 -40.85 35.80
C PRO A 574 21.02 -41.30 34.55
N PRO A 575 20.59 -42.57 34.49
CA PRO A 575 19.86 -43.09 33.33
C PRO A 575 18.62 -42.23 33.06
N ASN A 576 18.45 -41.90 31.78
CA ASN A 576 17.27 -41.22 31.27
C ASN A 576 16.06 -42.10 31.61
N TYR A 577 15.14 -41.58 32.42
CA TYR A 577 13.83 -42.19 32.58
C TYR A 577 13.09 -41.99 31.25
N GLU A 578 12.82 -43.08 30.53
CA GLU A 578 11.78 -43.09 29.51
C GLU A 578 10.44 -42.87 30.21
N ASP A 579 9.91 -41.66 30.10
CA ASP A 579 8.49 -41.39 30.37
C ASP A 579 7.67 -42.03 29.25
N PRO A 580 6.74 -42.96 29.54
CA PRO A 580 5.91 -43.55 28.52
C PRO A 580 4.97 -42.48 27.96
N GLN A 581 5.13 -42.21 26.68
CA GLN A 581 4.05 -41.75 25.82
C GLN A 581 3.45 -40.39 26.19
N ARG A 582 4.18 -39.33 25.81
CA ARG A 582 3.53 -38.10 25.37
C ARG A 582 3.24 -38.25 23.89
N ASP A 583 1.99 -38.56 23.58
CA ASP A 583 1.43 -38.37 22.25
C ASP A 583 1.76 -36.93 21.80
N ASP A 584 2.41 -36.82 20.65
CA ASP A 584 2.43 -35.58 19.88
C ASP A 584 0.98 -35.06 19.81
N PRO A 585 0.72 -33.75 19.91
CA PRO A 585 -0.46 -33.23 19.29
C PRO A 585 -0.25 -33.43 17.78
N GLU A 586 -0.75 -34.57 17.30
CA GLU A 586 -1.23 -34.74 15.94
C GLU A 586 -1.86 -33.41 15.56
N ASP A 587 -1.27 -32.76 14.56
CA ASP A 587 -1.71 -31.47 14.05
C ASP A 587 -3.16 -31.68 13.60
N ASP A 588 -4.07 -31.36 14.53
CA ASP A 588 -5.49 -31.51 14.40
C ASP A 588 -5.83 -30.70 13.16
N ASP A 589 -6.12 -31.46 12.10
CA ASP A 589 -6.59 -31.03 10.80
C ASP A 589 -7.77 -30.10 11.08
N LYS A 590 -7.47 -28.81 11.27
CA LYS A 590 -8.44 -27.75 11.52
C LYS A 590 -9.10 -27.48 10.18
N GLY A 591 -9.88 -28.47 9.76
CA GLY A 591 -11.27 -28.33 9.41
C GLY A 591 -11.52 -26.99 8.79
N GLY A 592 -10.94 -26.80 7.59
CA GLY A 592 -11.38 -25.77 6.68
C GLY A 592 -12.87 -25.99 6.53
N LEU A 593 -13.66 -25.17 7.24
CA LEU A 593 -15.10 -25.12 7.06
C LEU A 593 -15.31 -25.09 5.54
N PRO A 594 -16.07 -26.03 4.95
CA PRO A 594 -16.21 -26.09 3.52
C PRO A 594 -16.59 -24.69 3.07
N THR A 595 -15.91 -24.13 2.07
CA THR A 595 -16.15 -22.75 1.61
C THR A 595 -17.65 -22.50 1.33
N ALA A 596 -18.41 -23.58 1.09
CA ALA A 596 -19.87 -23.63 1.08
C ALA A 596 -20.56 -23.17 2.39
N VAL A 597 -20.07 -23.53 3.59
CA VAL A 597 -20.64 -23.13 4.89
C VAL A 597 -20.44 -21.63 5.17
N ILE A 598 -19.31 -21.05 4.75
CA ILE A 598 -19.06 -19.60 4.88
C ILE A 598 -19.93 -18.81 3.89
N VAL A 599 -20.09 -19.31 2.65
CA VAL A 599 -20.96 -18.68 1.65
C VAL A 599 -22.44 -18.81 2.01
N VAL A 600 -22.88 -19.98 2.49
CA VAL A 600 -24.27 -20.20 2.94
C VAL A 600 -24.54 -19.45 4.25
N GLY A 601 -23.62 -19.49 5.22
CA GLY A 601 -23.72 -18.76 6.48
C GLY A 601 -23.73 -17.25 6.30
N GLY A 602 -22.87 -16.71 5.43
CA GLY A 602 -22.85 -15.29 5.06
C GLY A 602 -24.11 -14.85 4.32
N SER A 603 -24.67 -15.70 3.46
CA SER A 603 -25.94 -15.45 2.76
C SER A 603 -27.12 -15.40 3.74
N ILE A 604 -27.17 -16.31 4.70
CA ILE A 604 -28.19 -16.34 5.75
C ILE A 604 -28.07 -15.11 6.65
N LEU A 605 -26.84 -14.72 7.04
CA LEU A 605 -26.59 -13.50 7.82
C LEU A 605 -27.00 -12.24 7.06
N ALA A 606 -26.73 -12.15 5.75
CA ALA A 606 -27.13 -11.02 4.93
C ALA A 606 -28.67 -10.91 4.81
N VAL A 607 -29.37 -12.04 4.61
CA VAL A 607 -30.84 -12.06 4.59
C VAL A 607 -31.40 -11.70 5.97
N ALA A 608 -30.82 -12.22 7.06
CA ALA A 608 -31.20 -11.89 8.42
C ALA A 608 -30.96 -10.39 8.74
N ALA A 609 -29.87 -9.80 8.24
CA ALA A 609 -29.58 -8.37 8.39
C ALA A 609 -30.59 -7.50 7.62
N ILE A 610 -30.98 -7.89 6.40
CA ILE A 610 -32.01 -7.18 5.62
C ILE A 610 -33.35 -7.25 6.35
N VAL A 611 -33.76 -8.45 6.78
CA VAL A 611 -35.01 -8.67 7.55
C VAL A 611 -34.99 -7.87 8.85
N GLY A 612 -33.88 -7.95 9.59
CA GLY A 612 -33.65 -7.23 10.85
C GLY A 612 -33.69 -5.71 10.66
N SER A 613 -33.12 -5.18 9.58
CA SER A 613 -33.12 -3.74 9.29
C SER A 613 -34.53 -3.20 9.02
N VAL A 614 -35.36 -3.94 8.28
CA VAL A 614 -36.76 -3.55 8.00
C VAL A 614 -37.59 -3.55 9.28
N LEU A 615 -37.45 -4.59 10.10
CA LEU A 615 -38.16 -4.71 11.39
C LEU A 615 -37.67 -3.67 12.40
N GLY A 616 -36.35 -3.49 12.51
CA GLY A 616 -35.70 -2.53 13.41
C GLY A 616 -36.07 -1.09 13.07
N TRP A 617 -36.11 -0.73 11.78
CA TRP A 617 -36.54 0.61 11.36
C TRP A 617 -38.01 0.88 11.70
N LYS A 618 -38.90 -0.10 11.51
CA LYS A 618 -40.31 0.00 11.91
C LYS A 618 -40.45 0.15 13.42
N ALA A 619 -39.71 -0.64 14.20
CA ALA A 619 -39.71 -0.57 15.67
C ALA A 619 -39.18 0.78 16.18
N TRP A 620 -38.08 1.28 15.62
CA TRP A 620 -37.53 2.60 15.95
C TRP A 620 -38.53 3.73 15.64
N ARG A 621 -39.16 3.68 14.47
CA ARG A 621 -40.17 4.67 14.07
C ARG A 621 -41.39 4.65 14.99
N ARG A 622 -41.84 3.45 15.37
CA ARG A 622 -42.93 3.25 16.33
C ARG A 622 -42.57 3.80 17.71
N SER A 623 -41.35 3.54 18.20
CA SER A 623 -40.83 4.11 19.45
C SER A 623 -40.84 5.65 19.40
N ARG A 624 -40.36 6.23 18.30
CA ARG A 624 -40.37 7.70 18.10
C ARG A 624 -41.79 8.29 18.07
N ARG A 625 -42.77 7.58 17.52
CA ARG A 625 -44.19 8.00 17.53
C ARG A 625 -44.82 7.92 18.92
N ARG A 626 -44.47 6.90 19.70
CA ARG A 626 -44.92 6.73 21.09
C ARG A 626 -44.35 7.78 22.04
N GLY A 627 -43.13 8.27 21.76
CA GLY A 627 -42.49 9.35 22.49
C GLY A 627 -42.97 10.77 22.13
N ARG A 628 -43.91 10.93 21.19
CA ARG A 628 -44.55 12.24 20.94
C ARG A 628 -45.45 12.62 22.12
N THR A 629 -45.70 13.91 22.31
CA THR A 629 -46.60 14.46 23.34
C THR A 629 -47.90 15.01 22.73
N GLY A 630 -48.93 15.15 23.57
CA GLY A 630 -50.23 15.73 23.22
C GLY A 630 -50.89 15.11 21.97
N VAL A 631 -51.44 15.97 21.12
CA VAL A 631 -52.13 15.57 19.86
C VAL A 631 -51.23 14.74 18.93
N GLY A 632 -49.92 15.00 18.94
CA GLY A 632 -48.95 14.24 18.14
C GLY A 632 -48.86 12.75 18.51
N LYS A 633 -49.12 12.41 19.77
CA LYS A 633 -49.18 11.03 20.27
C LYS A 633 -50.45 10.33 19.80
N ALA A 634 -51.59 11.03 19.78
CA ALA A 634 -52.86 10.51 19.26
C ALA A 634 -52.80 10.25 17.75
N LEU A 635 -52.23 11.19 16.98
CA LEU A 635 -52.01 11.03 15.54
C LEU A 635 -51.04 9.88 15.24
N GLY A 636 -50.02 9.69 16.08
CA GLY A 636 -49.08 8.56 15.96
C GLY A 636 -49.77 7.19 16.04
N ALA A 637 -50.79 7.05 16.89
CA ALA A 637 -51.56 5.81 17.03
C ALA A 637 -52.42 5.51 15.79
N TRP A 638 -52.98 6.55 15.15
CA TRP A 638 -53.70 6.42 13.88
C TRP A 638 -52.78 6.13 12.68
N GLU A 639 -51.62 6.78 12.62
CA GLU A 639 -50.62 6.52 11.59
C GLU A 639 -50.14 5.06 11.59
N GLU A 640 -50.09 4.42 12.77
CA GLU A 640 -49.71 3.00 12.90
C GLU A 640 -50.72 2.06 12.25
N ILE A 641 -52.03 2.35 12.40
CA ILE A 641 -53.10 1.58 11.75
C ILE A 641 -53.02 1.74 10.22
N LEU A 642 -52.78 2.96 9.73
CA LEU A 642 -52.62 3.21 8.30
C LEU A 642 -51.40 2.51 7.70
N ASP A 643 -50.27 2.50 8.42
CA ASP A 643 -49.07 1.79 8.00
C ASP A 643 -49.29 0.27 8.00
N ARG A 644 -50.03 -0.25 9.00
CA ARG A 644 -50.41 -1.68 9.05
C ARG A 644 -51.36 -2.09 7.92
N ALA A 645 -52.37 -1.27 7.63
CA ALA A 645 -53.28 -1.49 6.51
C ALA A 645 -52.53 -1.50 5.17
N ARG A 646 -51.57 -0.57 4.98
CA ARG A 646 -50.72 -0.48 3.79
C ARG A 646 -49.80 -1.70 3.63
N ASP A 647 -49.25 -2.19 4.72
CA ASP A 647 -48.46 -3.43 4.74
C ASP A 647 -49.31 -4.65 4.37
N LEU A 648 -50.59 -4.65 4.71
CA LEU A 648 -51.59 -5.65 4.29
C LEU A 648 -52.15 -5.40 2.87
N GLY A 649 -51.64 -4.38 2.17
CA GLY A 649 -51.99 -4.07 0.79
C GLY A 649 -53.25 -3.23 0.60
N ARG A 650 -53.78 -2.61 1.67
CA ARG A 650 -54.94 -1.73 1.63
C ARG A 650 -54.55 -0.29 1.92
N VAL A 651 -54.96 0.64 1.07
CA VAL A 651 -54.66 2.07 1.24
C VAL A 651 -55.96 2.84 1.07
N PRO A 652 -56.30 3.78 1.97
CA PRO A 652 -57.47 4.62 1.78
C PRO A 652 -57.29 5.53 0.55
N GLY A 653 -58.41 6.02 0.03
CA GLY A 653 -58.47 7.00 -1.04
C GLY A 653 -57.68 8.26 -0.71
N TRP A 654 -57.22 8.94 -1.77
CA TRP A 654 -56.42 10.14 -1.63
C TRP A 654 -57.23 11.26 -1.01
N GLY A 655 -56.69 11.91 0.02
CA GLY A 655 -57.36 13.03 0.71
C GLY A 655 -58.46 12.63 1.69
N ALA A 656 -58.68 11.33 1.91
CA ALA A 656 -59.68 10.86 2.85
C ALA A 656 -59.43 11.38 4.28
N THR A 657 -60.48 11.87 4.93
CA THR A 657 -60.45 12.20 6.37
C THR A 657 -60.24 10.93 7.21
N ARG A 658 -59.91 11.05 8.50
CA ARG A 658 -59.70 9.86 9.36
C ARG A 658 -60.94 8.97 9.44
N ARG A 659 -62.13 9.56 9.50
CA ARG A 659 -63.42 8.83 9.46
C ARG A 659 -63.69 8.19 8.10
N GLU A 660 -63.43 8.89 7.00
CA GLU A 660 -63.56 8.32 5.66
C GLU A 660 -62.56 7.19 5.42
N ALA A 661 -61.30 7.35 5.83
CA ALA A 661 -60.29 6.32 5.74
C ALA A 661 -60.64 5.10 6.60
N ALA A 662 -61.20 5.31 7.79
CA ALA A 662 -61.72 4.23 8.63
C ALA A 662 -62.89 3.50 7.96
N ALA A 663 -63.86 4.22 7.42
CA ALA A 663 -65.01 3.64 6.72
C ALA A 663 -64.61 2.86 5.46
N GLN A 664 -63.61 3.32 4.72
CA GLN A 664 -63.08 2.61 3.54
C GLN A 664 -62.29 1.35 3.91
N LEU A 665 -61.60 1.35 5.06
CA LEU A 665 -60.81 0.22 5.52
C LEU A 665 -61.63 -0.80 6.33
N ALA A 666 -62.73 -0.40 6.98
CA ALA A 666 -63.54 -1.25 7.84
C ALA A 666 -64.06 -2.54 7.16
N PRO A 667 -64.56 -2.52 5.91
CA PRO A 667 -65.00 -3.75 5.21
C PRO A 667 -63.87 -4.76 4.99
N HIS A 668 -62.62 -4.31 5.02
CA HIS A 668 -61.44 -5.16 4.80
C HIS A 668 -60.88 -5.74 6.11
N PHE A 669 -61.37 -5.27 7.26
CA PHE A 669 -60.94 -5.68 8.59
C PHE A 669 -62.15 -5.79 9.54
N PRO A 670 -63.12 -6.68 9.28
CA PRO A 670 -64.38 -6.79 10.04
C PRO A 670 -64.18 -7.11 11.54
N GLN A 671 -63.04 -7.68 11.90
CA GLN A 671 -62.66 -8.01 13.27
C GLN A 671 -62.29 -6.80 14.15
N VAL A 672 -62.24 -5.59 13.59
CA VAL A 672 -61.87 -4.36 14.31
C VAL A 672 -62.80 -3.20 13.97
N ASP A 673 -63.19 -2.45 14.99
CA ASP A 673 -64.01 -1.26 14.83
C ASP A 673 -63.14 -0.02 14.54
N LEU A 674 -62.65 0.07 13.29
CA LEU A 674 -61.86 1.21 12.81
C LEU A 674 -62.62 2.54 12.88
N PRO A 675 -63.93 2.61 12.55
CA PRO A 675 -64.69 3.85 12.67
C PRO A 675 -64.75 4.39 14.10
N ARG A 676 -64.97 3.53 15.09
CA ARG A 676 -64.95 3.93 16.51
C ARG A 676 -63.57 4.40 16.94
N PHE A 677 -62.50 3.71 16.53
CA PHE A 677 -61.13 4.12 16.84
C PHE A 677 -60.79 5.48 16.21
N ALA A 678 -61.16 5.72 14.95
CA ALA A 678 -60.97 7.01 14.30
C ALA A 678 -61.76 8.13 15.00
N GLY A 679 -62.98 7.84 15.47
CA GLY A 679 -63.76 8.73 16.32
C GLY A 679 -63.04 9.08 17.62
N ALA A 680 -62.48 8.08 18.32
CA ALA A 680 -61.71 8.29 19.55
C ALA A 680 -60.46 9.16 19.31
N VAL A 681 -59.72 8.92 18.21
CA VAL A 681 -58.58 9.77 17.82
C VAL A 681 -59.03 11.19 17.53
N ASP A 682 -60.13 11.39 16.78
CA ASP A 682 -60.66 12.72 16.48
C ASP A 682 -61.09 13.47 17.75
N THR A 683 -61.72 12.79 18.70
CA THR A 683 -62.08 13.39 19.99
C THR A 683 -60.84 13.94 20.71
N GLN A 684 -59.72 13.21 20.70
CA GLN A 684 -58.47 13.68 21.30
C GLN A 684 -57.76 14.79 20.48
N VAL A 685 -57.98 14.84 19.17
CA VAL A 685 -57.39 15.87 18.30
C VAL A 685 -58.14 17.18 18.37
N PHE A 686 -59.47 17.14 18.55
CA PHE A 686 -60.37 18.30 18.50
C PHE A 686 -60.98 18.67 19.86
N SER A 687 -60.62 17.99 20.96
CA SER A 687 -61.04 18.37 22.31
C SER A 687 -60.45 19.72 22.73
N SER A 688 -61.18 20.46 23.56
CA SER A 688 -60.66 21.67 24.22
C SER A 688 -59.64 21.29 25.29
N GLY A 689 -58.36 21.59 25.07
CA GLY A 689 -57.26 21.33 26.03
C GLY A 689 -56.25 20.28 25.54
N GLU A 690 -55.14 20.13 26.28
CA GLU A 690 -54.16 19.07 25.98
C GLU A 690 -54.71 17.69 26.36
N PRO A 691 -54.57 16.67 25.49
CA PRO A 691 -55.03 15.32 25.79
C PRO A 691 -54.35 14.75 27.04
N ALA A 692 -55.16 14.23 27.97
CA ALA A 692 -54.64 13.62 29.18
C ALA A 692 -53.76 12.40 28.86
N SER A 693 -52.67 12.23 29.63
CA SER A 693 -51.66 11.18 29.39
C SER A 693 -52.23 9.76 29.46
N TYR A 694 -53.22 9.51 30.35
CA TYR A 694 -53.90 8.22 30.47
C TYR A 694 -54.72 7.87 29.22
N ALA A 695 -55.46 8.84 28.67
CA ALA A 695 -56.28 8.66 27.46
C ALA A 695 -55.40 8.39 26.23
N LEU A 696 -54.22 9.02 26.16
CA LEU A 696 -53.23 8.74 25.13
C LEU A 696 -52.60 7.33 25.28
N GLY A 697 -52.46 6.83 26.51
CA GLY A 697 -52.03 5.46 26.78
C GLY A 697 -53.05 4.43 26.27
N GLU A 698 -54.31 4.59 26.68
CA GLU A 698 -55.43 3.74 26.27
C GLU A 698 -55.62 3.69 24.74
N LEU A 699 -55.41 4.83 24.06
CA LEU A 699 -55.45 4.93 22.61
C LEU A 699 -54.33 4.10 21.94
N TRP A 700 -53.12 4.08 22.52
CA TRP A 700 -52.01 3.27 22.02
C TRP A 700 -52.20 1.78 22.29
N ASP A 701 -52.77 1.42 23.45
CA ASP A 701 -53.11 0.03 23.78
C ASP A 701 -54.21 -0.51 22.85
N SER A 702 -55.20 0.34 22.53
CA SER A 702 -56.24 0.06 21.55
C SER A 702 -55.67 -0.10 20.14
N SER A 703 -54.75 0.78 19.73
CA SER A 703 -54.02 0.65 18.45
C SER A 703 -53.24 -0.66 18.37
N ASP A 704 -52.60 -1.08 19.46
CA ASP A 704 -51.86 -2.34 19.55
C ASP A 704 -52.77 -3.57 19.43
N ALA A 705 -53.94 -3.53 20.06
CA ALA A 705 -54.95 -4.57 19.91
C ALA A 705 -55.44 -4.65 18.45
N ILE A 706 -55.75 -3.52 17.83
CA ILE A 706 -56.20 -3.42 16.44
C ILE A 706 -55.13 -3.92 15.46
N VAL A 707 -53.86 -3.51 15.62
CA VAL A 707 -52.76 -3.92 14.73
C VAL A 707 -52.49 -5.43 14.82
N ARG A 708 -52.70 -6.05 15.99
CA ARG A 708 -52.55 -7.50 16.20
C ARG A 708 -53.68 -8.30 15.55
N SER A 709 -54.91 -7.81 15.61
CA SER A 709 -56.08 -8.45 14.98
C SER A 709 -56.17 -8.15 13.48
N MET A 710 -55.56 -7.05 13.01
CA MET A 710 -55.40 -6.74 11.59
C MET A 710 -54.56 -7.81 10.88
N GLY A 711 -55.24 -8.59 10.04
CA GLY A 711 -54.67 -9.73 9.32
C GLY A 711 -54.84 -11.08 10.03
N ALA A 712 -55.70 -11.18 11.05
CA ALA A 712 -56.06 -12.45 11.69
C ALA A 712 -56.58 -13.50 10.69
N GLU A 713 -57.30 -13.07 9.66
CA GLU A 713 -57.82 -13.92 8.57
C GLU A 713 -56.75 -14.37 7.55
N ARG A 714 -55.52 -13.84 7.64
CA ARG A 714 -54.42 -14.22 6.75
C ARG A 714 -53.65 -15.41 7.33
N SER A 715 -53.11 -16.25 6.45
CA SER A 715 -52.22 -17.34 6.83
C SER A 715 -51.01 -16.84 7.64
N ARG A 716 -50.39 -17.73 8.44
CA ARG A 716 -49.18 -17.42 9.24
C ARG A 716 -48.08 -16.77 8.38
N LEU A 717 -47.88 -17.27 7.16
CA LEU A 717 -46.93 -16.74 6.19
C LEU A 717 -47.35 -15.36 5.65
N GLY A 718 -48.64 -15.17 5.33
CA GLY A 718 -49.16 -13.86 4.89
C GLY A 718 -49.00 -12.77 5.96
N ARG A 719 -49.15 -13.12 7.25
CA ARG A 719 -48.90 -12.19 8.36
C ARG A 719 -47.41 -11.84 8.50
N ALA A 720 -46.52 -12.81 8.32
CA ALA A 720 -45.07 -12.58 8.34
C ALA A 720 -44.62 -11.71 7.17
N MET A 721 -45.07 -11.99 5.94
CA MET A 721 -44.78 -11.17 4.76
C MET A 721 -45.29 -9.73 4.90
N ALA A 722 -46.46 -9.52 5.51
CA ALA A 722 -46.96 -8.18 5.79
C ALA A 722 -46.04 -7.42 6.77
N ARG A 723 -45.53 -8.09 7.82
CA ARG A 723 -44.56 -7.46 8.75
C ARG A 723 -43.25 -7.06 8.04
N LEU A 724 -42.79 -7.88 7.11
CA LEU A 724 -41.57 -7.65 6.31
C LEU A 724 -41.78 -6.71 5.12
N SER A 725 -43.00 -6.26 4.83
CA SER A 725 -43.29 -5.40 3.69
C SER A 725 -42.63 -4.01 3.85
N PRO A 726 -41.84 -3.51 2.89
CA PRO A 726 -41.26 -2.17 2.96
C PRO A 726 -42.25 -1.07 2.55
N ARG A 727 -43.50 -1.40 2.17
CA ARG A 727 -44.46 -0.45 1.59
C ARG A 727 -44.76 0.74 2.49
N SER A 728 -44.92 0.52 3.80
CA SER A 728 -45.10 1.58 4.80
C SER A 728 -43.84 2.43 5.06
N LEU A 729 -42.65 1.92 4.73
CA LEU A 729 -41.39 2.68 4.83
C LEU A 729 -41.18 3.60 3.62
N VAL A 730 -41.56 3.14 2.42
CA VAL A 730 -41.48 3.92 1.18
C VAL A 730 -42.57 5.00 1.13
N HIS A 731 -43.78 4.67 1.59
CA HIS A 731 -44.93 5.58 1.64
C HIS A 731 -45.48 5.71 3.07
N PRO A 732 -44.76 6.43 3.95
CA PRO A 732 -45.14 6.60 5.34
C PRO A 732 -46.47 7.35 5.51
N ALA A 733 -47.35 6.85 6.39
CA ALA A 733 -48.45 7.66 6.90
C ALA A 733 -47.91 8.96 7.54
N GLY A 734 -48.46 10.11 7.15
CA GLY A 734 -48.07 11.44 7.65
C GLY A 734 -47.27 12.33 6.67
N ARG A 735 -46.72 11.79 5.58
CA ARG A 735 -46.15 12.63 4.49
C ARG A 735 -47.29 13.08 3.58
N ARG A 736 -47.48 14.40 3.39
CA ARG A 736 -48.38 14.94 2.33
C ARG A 736 -48.00 14.28 1.00
N SER A 737 -48.86 13.43 0.47
CA SER A 737 -48.66 12.78 -0.82
C SER A 737 -48.72 13.83 -1.92
N ARG A 738 -47.63 13.98 -2.67
CA ARG A 738 -47.64 14.78 -3.91
C ARG A 738 -48.63 14.14 -4.87
N ARG A 739 -49.56 14.96 -5.39
CA ARG A 739 -50.56 14.60 -6.41
C ARG A 739 -49.87 13.81 -7.55
N PRO A 740 -50.44 12.69 -8.05
CA PRO A 740 -49.89 12.03 -9.22
C PRO A 740 -49.98 13.01 -10.40
N ARG A 741 -48.87 13.22 -11.12
CA ARG A 741 -48.93 13.86 -12.43
C ARG A 741 -49.83 12.98 -13.30
N ARG A 742 -50.97 13.52 -13.74
CA ARG A 742 -51.85 12.84 -14.72
C ARG A 742 -50.98 12.46 -15.92
N LEU A 743 -50.94 11.16 -16.23
CA LEU A 743 -50.47 10.70 -17.53
C LEU A 743 -51.47 11.26 -18.56
N ARG A 744 -51.01 12.13 -19.45
CA ARG A 744 -51.73 12.44 -20.69
C ARG A 744 -51.72 11.15 -21.50
N SER A 745 -52.91 10.65 -21.83
CA SER A 745 -53.18 9.66 -22.86
C SER A 745 -52.63 10.09 -24.20
#